data_AF-A0A534Q5Q1-F1
#
_entry.id   AF-A0A534Q5Q1-F1
#
_cell.length_a   1.000
_cell.length_b   1.000
_cell.length_c   1.000
_cell.angle_alpha   90.00
_cell.angle_beta   90.00
_cell.angle_gamma   90.00
#
_symmetry.space_group_name_H-M   'P 1'
#
loop_
_entity.id
_entity.type
_entity.pdbx_description
1 polymer ?
#
loop_
_entity_poly.entity_id
_entity_poly.type
_entity_poly.pdbx_seq_one_letter_code
_entity_poly.pdbx_strand_id
1 'polypeptide(L)'
;MELDELERRLAPFARAKYGDAAAQVGEVYKMPGHAGFAYGFTVESRGARESWFLRIPPPNVQWRGTADVLRQVCALNALDGTEVPHCSVKWSGAELDWFGCPYFVVPKLAGDVLRLGPGDWGSKLSPAVLHGAAAQAMRALAGIHRVAWRDTCAYLGDPVRFADDVERWDRFLPKLAEPQRFALQPRVRERLLAKLPEGAPIGLFHGDFQVANLFFSFAGELLAVIDWELTGIGATLNDVGWLATFNTKAAWDETRGSMVPSAGFPSGDELVAMYQEAWGAKLPDVAWFRPALGDHRALDCAAARARRGAARVKLLVTGALGVIGRAVVTRLCARAGVEVVGLARRSPDAGLVAAVRGAPNPVQWVSCDLRDAAATRAALAPHRDTTHLVYAALYEKPELVRGWLAPDHVDVNAAMLAHTLAALEGAPLTHVSLLQGTKAYGVHTGRAMRVPAREQDALRDHANFYFAQQDILEERAARAGFAWTTFRPQVVLGVAVGSAMNPVAALGAYAAIQRELGEPLRYPGPPHLLTECTDARLVASAIEWSWSETRAHGEAINLTNGDVIVWRTFFERLAGEFEMKLEASPGPRGARLAQAMPEHARLWRSLAERESLRIADLDALIGLSWQYADILWAAPAPPPVPMLVSTIKVRRLGFAECIDSEECILEHLRAMRALRYLPAR
;
A
#
# COMPACT_ATOMS: atom_id res chain seq x y z
N MET A 1 -15.89 -6.12 4.49
CA MET A 1 -17.28 -5.68 4.27
C MET A 1 -17.23 -4.19 3.96
N GLU A 2 -17.78 -3.81 2.81
CA GLU A 2 -17.92 -2.40 2.41
C GLU A 2 -18.99 -1.71 3.28
N LEU A 3 -18.91 -0.39 3.45
CA LEU A 3 -19.82 0.35 4.33
C LEU A 3 -21.29 0.20 3.91
N ASP A 4 -21.59 0.29 2.61
CA ASP A 4 -22.95 0.09 2.08
C ASP A 4 -23.51 -1.30 2.39
N GLU A 5 -22.65 -2.33 2.39
CA GLU A 5 -23.07 -3.69 2.77
C GLU A 5 -23.32 -3.79 4.27
N LEU A 6 -22.46 -3.16 5.09
CA LEU A 6 -22.61 -3.13 6.53
C LEU A 6 -23.88 -2.40 6.96
N GLU A 7 -24.19 -1.24 6.37
CA GLU A 7 -25.41 -0.49 6.64
C GLU A 7 -26.67 -1.33 6.39
N ARG A 8 -26.71 -2.04 5.25
CA ARG A 8 -27.82 -2.95 4.91
C ARG A 8 -27.98 -4.09 5.91
N ARG A 9 -26.89 -4.56 6.53
CA ARG A 9 -26.90 -5.64 7.53
C ARG A 9 -27.22 -5.14 8.94
N LEU A 10 -26.80 -3.92 9.28
CA LEU A 10 -27.02 -3.32 10.60
C LEU A 10 -28.50 -3.02 10.86
N ALA A 11 -29.26 -2.59 9.85
CA ALA A 11 -30.69 -2.29 10.02
C ALA A 11 -31.54 -3.49 10.51
N PRO A 12 -31.52 -4.67 9.85
CA PRO A 12 -32.23 -5.85 10.36
C PRO A 12 -31.64 -6.36 11.68
N PHE A 13 -30.31 -6.27 11.87
CA PHE A 13 -29.66 -6.60 13.13
C PHE A 13 -30.19 -5.76 14.30
N ALA A 14 -30.25 -4.43 14.15
CA ALA A 14 -30.74 -3.54 15.19
C ALA A 14 -32.21 -3.82 15.51
N ARG A 15 -33.08 -3.94 14.50
CA ARG A 15 -34.50 -4.25 14.72
C ARG A 15 -34.72 -5.54 15.50
N ALA A 16 -33.94 -6.58 15.18
CA ALA A 16 -34.01 -7.86 15.87
C ALA A 16 -33.47 -7.77 17.31
N LYS A 17 -32.29 -7.16 17.52
CA LYS A 17 -31.66 -7.08 18.84
C LYS A 17 -32.40 -6.15 19.82
N TYR A 18 -33.06 -5.11 19.31
CA TYR A 18 -33.89 -4.20 20.12
C TYR A 18 -35.35 -4.68 20.27
N GLY A 19 -35.79 -5.67 19.48
CA GLY A 19 -37.20 -6.06 19.42
C GLY A 19 -38.10 -4.88 19.03
N ASP A 20 -37.63 -4.05 18.11
CA ASP A 20 -38.30 -2.83 17.65
C ASP A 20 -38.20 -2.73 16.13
N ALA A 21 -39.31 -2.98 15.44
CA ALA A 21 -39.37 -2.88 13.98
C ALA A 21 -39.14 -1.46 13.45
N ALA A 22 -39.35 -0.44 14.29
CA ALA A 22 -39.11 0.96 13.96
C ALA A 22 -37.67 1.43 14.25
N ALA A 23 -36.80 0.56 14.79
CA ALA A 23 -35.41 0.92 15.06
C ALA A 23 -34.69 1.37 13.78
N GLN A 24 -33.97 2.49 13.88
CA GLN A 24 -33.22 3.10 12.79
C GLN A 24 -31.73 3.09 13.08
N VAL A 25 -30.93 2.77 12.06
CA VAL A 25 -29.46 2.83 12.13
C VAL A 25 -29.00 4.09 11.41
N GLY A 26 -28.07 4.80 12.03
CA GLY A 26 -27.46 6.01 11.47
C GLY A 26 -25.98 6.10 11.79
N GLU A 27 -25.30 7.11 11.23
CA GLU A 27 -23.88 7.42 11.49
C GLU A 27 -22.97 6.18 11.43
N VAL A 28 -23.09 5.40 10.35
CA VAL A 28 -22.23 4.23 10.15
C VAL A 28 -20.91 4.69 9.57
N TYR A 29 -19.81 4.38 10.25
CA TYR A 29 -18.47 4.73 9.81
C TYR A 29 -17.46 3.67 10.19
N LYS A 30 -16.39 3.57 9.39
CA LYS A 30 -15.24 2.74 9.73
C LYS A 30 -14.36 3.50 10.71
N MET A 31 -13.95 2.86 11.81
CA MET A 31 -13.06 3.49 12.78
C MET A 31 -11.72 3.86 12.12
N PRO A 32 -11.22 5.11 12.31
CA PRO A 32 -9.90 5.50 11.84
C PRO A 32 -8.80 4.82 12.68
N GLY A 33 -7.64 4.55 12.07
CA GLY A 33 -6.47 3.99 12.77
C GLY A 33 -6.26 2.49 12.58
N HIS A 34 -5.52 1.87 13.51
CA HIS A 34 -5.08 0.46 13.44
C HIS A 34 -6.09 -0.54 14.03
N ALA A 35 -7.25 -0.07 14.52
CA ALA A 35 -8.32 -0.89 15.06
C ALA A 35 -9.06 -1.67 13.95
N GLY A 36 -8.34 -2.55 13.26
CA GLY A 36 -8.78 -3.27 12.06
C GLY A 36 -10.21 -3.78 12.17
N PHE A 37 -11.04 -3.45 11.18
CA PHE A 37 -12.42 -3.94 11.05
C PHE A 37 -13.34 -3.65 12.25
N ALA A 38 -13.13 -2.51 12.92
CA ALA A 38 -14.11 -1.89 13.82
C ALA A 38 -14.94 -0.82 13.08
N TYR A 39 -16.24 -0.78 13.40
CA TYR A 39 -17.20 0.14 12.77
C TYR A 39 -18.07 0.80 13.85
N GLY A 40 -18.20 2.13 13.79
CA GLY A 40 -19.13 2.87 14.64
C GLY A 40 -20.50 2.97 13.98
N PHE A 41 -21.57 2.94 14.78
CA PHE A 41 -22.94 3.21 14.32
C PHE A 41 -23.80 3.71 15.48
N THR A 42 -24.91 4.38 15.16
CA THR A 42 -25.94 4.76 16.12
C THR A 42 -27.22 4.01 15.86
N VAL A 43 -27.96 3.70 16.93
CA VAL A 43 -29.32 3.15 16.85
C VAL A 43 -30.28 4.10 17.54
N GLU A 44 -31.33 4.49 16.84
CA GLU A 44 -32.49 5.18 17.40
C GLU A 44 -33.64 4.18 17.55
N SER A 45 -34.08 3.96 18.79
CA SER A 45 -35.18 3.04 19.12
C SER A 45 -35.97 3.57 20.30
N ARG A 46 -37.31 3.56 20.19
CA ARG A 46 -38.25 4.02 21.24
C ARG A 46 -37.92 5.40 21.84
N GLY A 47 -37.42 6.33 21.01
CA GLY A 47 -37.08 7.69 21.42
C GLY A 47 -35.72 7.83 22.14
N ALA A 48 -34.95 6.76 22.28
CA ALA A 48 -33.58 6.79 22.78
C ALA A 48 -32.58 6.61 21.62
N ARG A 49 -31.43 7.28 21.72
CA ARG A 49 -30.33 7.15 20.77
C ARG A 49 -29.11 6.59 21.49
N GLU A 50 -28.63 5.44 21.02
CA GLU A 50 -27.46 4.75 21.56
C GLU A 50 -26.36 4.65 20.50
N SER A 51 -25.11 4.70 20.92
CA SER A 51 -23.94 4.65 20.03
C SER A 51 -23.09 3.43 20.33
N TRP A 52 -22.68 2.73 19.28
CA TRP A 52 -22.08 1.40 19.37
C TRP A 52 -20.86 1.27 18.47
N PHE A 53 -19.98 0.35 18.85
CA PHE A 53 -18.89 -0.15 18.01
C PHE A 53 -19.07 -1.64 17.75
N LEU A 54 -19.10 -2.01 16.47
CA LEU A 54 -19.06 -3.38 15.98
C LEU A 54 -17.62 -3.76 15.63
N ARG A 55 -17.17 -4.94 16.07
CA ARG A 55 -15.91 -5.57 15.65
C ARG A 55 -16.21 -6.87 14.92
N ILE A 56 -15.58 -7.05 13.78
CA ILE A 56 -15.61 -8.28 12.96
C ILE A 56 -14.18 -8.69 12.58
N PRO A 57 -13.92 -9.96 12.21
CA PRO A 57 -12.60 -10.39 11.78
C PRO A 57 -12.18 -9.78 10.43
N PRO A 58 -10.87 -9.78 10.12
CA PRO A 58 -10.39 -9.45 8.79
C PRO A 58 -11.02 -10.31 7.69
N PRO A 59 -11.18 -9.80 6.45
CA PRO A 59 -11.66 -10.59 5.33
C PRO A 59 -10.61 -11.65 4.95
N ASN A 60 -11.09 -12.81 4.50
CA ASN A 60 -10.27 -13.88 3.92
C ASN A 60 -9.18 -14.46 4.85
N VAL A 61 -9.38 -14.40 6.18
CA VAL A 61 -8.49 -15.05 7.15
C VAL A 61 -9.22 -16.17 7.88
N GLN A 62 -8.47 -17.16 8.36
CA GLN A 62 -9.00 -18.11 9.33
C GLN A 62 -9.26 -17.39 10.65
N TRP A 63 -10.45 -17.58 11.23
CA TRP A 63 -10.85 -17.00 12.52
C TRP A 63 -10.18 -17.74 13.68
N ARG A 64 -8.86 -17.57 13.78
CA ARG A 64 -7.99 -18.16 14.80
C ARG A 64 -6.98 -17.12 15.26
N GLY A 65 -6.48 -17.26 16.49
CA GLY A 65 -5.50 -16.33 17.04
C GLY A 65 -6.05 -14.90 17.08
N THR A 66 -5.31 -13.93 16.56
CA THR A 66 -5.69 -12.51 16.59
C THR A 66 -6.92 -12.18 15.74
N ALA A 67 -7.24 -13.02 14.76
CA ALA A 67 -8.44 -12.88 13.94
C ALA A 67 -9.69 -13.53 14.56
N ASP A 68 -9.57 -14.22 15.70
CA ASP A 68 -10.72 -14.75 16.43
C ASP A 68 -11.26 -13.68 17.39
N VAL A 69 -12.29 -12.96 16.95
CA VAL A 69 -12.92 -11.89 17.74
C VAL A 69 -13.64 -12.41 18.99
N LEU A 70 -14.00 -13.70 19.06
CA LEU A 70 -14.67 -14.29 20.22
C LEU A 70 -13.72 -14.52 21.39
N ARG A 71 -12.40 -14.58 21.14
CA ARG A 71 -11.40 -14.53 22.22
C ARG A 71 -11.50 -13.23 23.01
N GLN A 72 -11.77 -12.12 22.32
CA GLN A 72 -11.94 -10.81 22.94
C GLN A 72 -13.23 -10.77 23.77
N VAL A 73 -14.32 -11.36 23.26
CA VAL A 73 -15.58 -11.51 24.00
C VAL A 73 -15.38 -12.29 25.29
N CYS A 74 -14.65 -13.41 25.22
CA CYS A 74 -14.32 -14.21 26.41
C CYS A 74 -13.57 -13.38 27.47
N ALA A 75 -12.54 -12.64 27.06
CA ALA A 75 -11.79 -11.79 27.98
C ALA A 75 -12.64 -10.66 28.56
N LEU A 76 -13.43 -9.96 27.74
CA LEU A 76 -14.29 -8.85 28.20
C LEU A 76 -15.38 -9.35 29.15
N ASN A 77 -16.06 -10.45 28.84
CA ASN A 77 -17.08 -11.02 29.72
C ASN A 77 -16.49 -11.50 31.06
N ALA A 78 -15.21 -11.91 31.08
CA ALA A 78 -14.54 -12.30 32.32
C ALA A 78 -14.25 -11.11 33.25
N LEU A 79 -14.36 -9.88 32.74
CA LEU A 79 -14.22 -8.64 33.52
C LEU A 79 -15.56 -8.12 34.04
N ASP A 80 -16.70 -8.60 33.53
CA ASP A 80 -18.01 -8.18 34.00
C ASP A 80 -18.15 -8.50 35.51
N GLY A 81 -18.60 -7.51 36.28
CA GLY A 81 -18.70 -7.60 37.74
C GLY A 81 -17.37 -7.38 38.50
N THR A 82 -16.26 -7.12 37.80
CA THR A 82 -15.00 -6.66 38.42
C THR A 82 -14.92 -5.13 38.44
N GLU A 83 -13.95 -4.58 39.17
CA GLU A 83 -13.65 -3.13 39.18
C GLU A 83 -12.81 -2.67 37.97
N VAL A 84 -12.44 -3.57 37.05
CA VAL A 84 -11.63 -3.22 35.88
C VAL A 84 -12.46 -2.38 34.91
N PRO A 85 -12.05 -1.16 34.53
CA PRO A 85 -12.76 -0.41 33.49
C PRO A 85 -12.63 -1.10 32.14
N HIS A 86 -13.75 -1.47 31.53
CA HIS A 86 -13.82 -2.13 30.23
C HIS A 86 -15.17 -1.84 29.55
N CYS A 87 -15.25 -2.09 28.25
CA CYS A 87 -16.53 -2.03 27.55
C CYS A 87 -17.25 -3.39 27.66
N SER A 88 -18.33 -3.47 28.44
CA SER A 88 -19.16 -4.68 28.48
C SER A 88 -19.73 -5.00 27.09
N VAL A 89 -19.65 -6.28 26.71
CA VAL A 89 -20.15 -6.75 25.41
C VAL A 89 -21.67 -6.77 25.43
N LYS A 90 -22.29 -5.92 24.60
CA LYS A 90 -23.75 -5.86 24.51
C LYS A 90 -24.32 -7.02 23.70
N TRP A 91 -23.71 -7.30 22.55
CA TRP A 91 -24.08 -8.40 21.67
C TRP A 91 -22.83 -9.05 21.10
N SER A 92 -22.83 -10.36 20.98
CA SER A 92 -21.82 -11.13 20.25
C SER A 92 -22.46 -12.32 19.59
N GLY A 93 -21.81 -12.86 18.56
CA GLY A 93 -22.29 -14.04 17.88
C GLY A 93 -21.19 -14.76 17.11
N ALA A 94 -21.25 -16.09 17.14
CA ALA A 94 -20.44 -16.97 16.30
C ALA A 94 -21.15 -17.29 14.97
N GLU A 95 -22.46 -17.07 14.93
CA GLU A 95 -23.31 -17.26 13.77
C GLU A 95 -22.94 -16.30 12.63
N LEU A 96 -23.17 -16.77 11.40
CA LEU A 96 -22.82 -16.02 10.18
C LEU A 96 -24.00 -15.20 9.63
N ASP A 97 -25.16 -15.31 10.25
CA ASP A 97 -26.43 -14.80 9.73
C ASP A 97 -26.42 -13.27 9.59
N TRP A 98 -25.80 -12.58 10.53
CA TRP A 98 -25.77 -11.11 10.55
C TRP A 98 -24.72 -10.54 9.61
N PHE A 99 -23.45 -10.92 9.81
CA PHE A 99 -22.31 -10.26 9.17
C PHE A 99 -21.45 -11.20 8.31
N GLY A 100 -21.89 -12.45 8.08
CA GLY A 100 -21.10 -13.46 7.37
C GLY A 100 -19.84 -13.91 8.10
N CYS A 101 -19.67 -13.48 9.35
CA CYS A 101 -18.51 -13.74 10.21
C CYS A 101 -18.89 -13.52 11.69
N PRO A 102 -18.11 -14.08 12.63
CA PRO A 102 -18.27 -13.81 14.06
C PRO A 102 -18.11 -12.32 14.36
N TYR A 103 -18.80 -11.85 15.40
CA TYR A 103 -18.83 -10.43 15.74
C TYR A 103 -19.02 -10.17 17.23
N PHE A 104 -18.70 -8.95 17.65
CA PHE A 104 -19.19 -8.40 18.91
C PHE A 104 -19.44 -6.90 18.83
N VAL A 105 -20.30 -6.40 19.70
CA VAL A 105 -20.75 -5.01 19.78
C VAL A 105 -20.58 -4.51 21.20
N VAL A 106 -19.94 -3.34 21.34
CA VAL A 106 -19.66 -2.66 22.61
C VAL A 106 -20.12 -1.20 22.55
N PRO A 107 -20.42 -0.55 23.68
CA PRO A 107 -20.83 0.86 23.69
C PRO A 107 -19.72 1.79 23.21
N LYS A 108 -20.12 2.91 22.59
CA LYS A 108 -19.22 4.03 22.31
C LYS A 108 -19.10 4.91 23.55
N LEU A 109 -17.90 4.96 24.11
CA LEU A 109 -17.57 5.75 25.29
C LEU A 109 -17.24 7.22 24.92
N ALA A 110 -17.54 8.14 25.84
CA ALA A 110 -17.23 9.56 25.69
C ALA A 110 -15.82 9.86 26.22
N GLY A 111 -14.83 9.75 25.36
CA GLY A 111 -13.42 9.95 25.71
C GLY A 111 -12.52 9.73 24.50
N ASP A 112 -11.24 9.54 24.77
CA ASP A 112 -10.25 9.22 23.74
C ASP A 112 -9.08 8.45 24.35
N VAL A 113 -8.26 7.82 23.51
CA VAL A 113 -7.00 7.23 23.96
C VAL A 113 -6.03 8.34 24.37
N LEU A 114 -5.24 8.10 25.41
CA LEU A 114 -4.29 9.11 25.90
C LEU A 114 -3.16 9.32 24.90
N ARG A 115 -3.11 10.51 24.29
CA ARG A 115 -2.04 10.94 23.37
C ARG A 115 -1.27 12.10 23.96
N LEU A 116 0.05 12.00 23.94
CA LEU A 116 0.97 12.89 24.67
C LEU A 116 2.02 13.54 23.76
N GLY A 117 1.79 13.54 22.44
CA GLY A 117 2.61 14.27 21.48
C GLY A 117 2.31 15.79 21.49
N PRO A 118 3.18 16.60 20.86
CA PRO A 118 2.94 18.04 20.74
C PRO A 118 1.58 18.33 20.10
N GLY A 119 0.71 19.05 20.83
CA GLY A 119 -0.63 19.42 20.35
C GLY A 119 -1.74 18.40 20.65
N ASP A 120 -1.40 17.21 21.15
CA ASP A 120 -2.39 16.22 21.58
C ASP A 120 -3.10 16.66 22.87
N TRP A 121 -4.32 16.17 23.08
CA TRP A 121 -5.14 16.58 24.23
C TRP A 121 -4.50 16.20 25.58
N GLY A 122 -3.80 15.06 25.65
CA GLY A 122 -3.13 14.62 26.88
C GLY A 122 -1.98 15.54 27.27
N SER A 123 -1.33 16.21 26.31
CA SER A 123 -0.25 17.18 26.60
C SER A 123 -0.73 18.43 27.35
N LYS A 124 -2.06 18.64 27.41
CA LYS A 124 -2.71 19.73 28.15
C LYS A 124 -3.03 19.35 29.60
N LEU A 125 -2.92 18.08 29.96
CA LEU A 125 -3.19 17.61 31.32
C LEU A 125 -2.03 17.98 32.25
N SER A 126 -2.36 18.27 33.51
CA SER A 126 -1.33 18.51 34.52
C SER A 126 -0.58 17.21 34.87
N PRO A 127 0.68 17.29 35.33
CA PRO A 127 1.42 16.13 35.79
C PRO A 127 0.68 15.32 36.87
N ALA A 128 -0.08 15.97 37.75
CA ALA A 128 -0.87 15.31 38.78
C ALA A 128 -2.00 14.45 38.18
N VAL A 129 -2.68 14.94 37.14
CA VAL A 129 -3.73 14.19 36.43
C VAL A 129 -3.12 13.00 35.69
N LEU A 130 -1.98 13.17 35.02
CA LEU A 130 -1.27 12.09 34.33
C LEU A 130 -0.79 11.00 35.31
N HIS A 131 -0.29 11.40 36.48
CA HIS A 131 0.09 10.47 37.54
C HIS A 131 -1.12 9.70 38.08
N GLY A 132 -2.26 10.38 38.31
CA GLY A 132 -3.52 9.73 38.70
C GLY A 132 -4.07 8.78 37.63
N ALA A 133 -3.94 9.13 36.36
CA ALA A 133 -4.30 8.28 35.23
C ALA A 133 -3.44 7.01 35.17
N ALA A 134 -2.12 7.13 35.41
CA ALA A 134 -1.22 5.98 35.51
C ALA A 134 -1.58 5.05 36.67
N ALA A 135 -1.89 5.60 37.85
CA ALA A 135 -2.33 4.80 39.00
C ALA A 135 -3.65 4.05 38.74
N GLN A 136 -4.60 4.66 38.02
CA GLN A 136 -5.82 3.99 37.56
C GLN A 136 -5.49 2.83 36.60
N ALA A 137 -4.61 3.06 35.63
CA ALA A 137 -4.17 2.03 34.69
C ALA A 137 -3.52 0.84 35.41
N MET A 138 -2.68 1.08 36.41
CA MET A 138 -2.00 0.02 37.16
C MET A 138 -2.95 -0.77 38.05
N ARG A 139 -3.96 -0.12 38.65
CA ARG A 139 -5.05 -0.81 39.34
C ARG A 139 -5.89 -1.66 38.38
N ALA A 140 -6.22 -1.14 37.20
CA ALA A 140 -6.94 -1.89 36.18
C ALA A 140 -6.14 -3.11 35.71
N LEU A 141 -4.84 -2.95 35.43
CA LEU A 141 -3.96 -4.05 35.03
C LEU A 141 -3.87 -5.13 36.11
N ALA A 142 -3.68 -4.74 37.37
CA ALA A 142 -3.68 -5.68 38.49
C ALA A 142 -5.04 -6.40 38.63
N GLY A 143 -6.15 -5.70 38.39
CA GLY A 143 -7.49 -6.30 38.36
C GLY A 143 -7.66 -7.34 37.26
N ILE A 144 -7.21 -7.05 36.03
CA ILE A 144 -7.20 -8.01 34.91
C ILE A 144 -6.45 -9.27 35.29
N HIS A 145 -5.27 -9.10 35.90
CA HIS A 145 -4.41 -10.21 36.30
C HIS A 145 -4.95 -11.05 37.47
N ARG A 146 -5.97 -10.55 38.21
CA ARG A 146 -6.65 -11.26 39.30
C ARG A 146 -7.91 -12.00 38.88
N VAL A 147 -8.36 -11.84 37.63
CA VAL A 147 -9.54 -12.53 37.11
C VAL A 147 -9.40 -14.04 37.36
N ALA A 148 -10.47 -14.66 37.85
CA ALA A 148 -10.58 -16.11 38.07
C ALA A 148 -10.69 -16.87 36.74
N TRP A 149 -9.64 -16.75 35.93
CA TRP A 149 -9.62 -17.17 34.52
C TRP A 149 -9.89 -18.65 34.30
N ARG A 150 -9.63 -19.51 35.29
CA ARG A 150 -9.92 -20.94 35.21
C ARG A 150 -11.41 -21.22 35.05
N ASP A 151 -12.25 -20.37 35.63
CA ASP A 151 -13.69 -20.51 35.62
C ASP A 151 -14.34 -19.67 34.51
N THR A 152 -13.73 -18.53 34.16
CA THR A 152 -14.35 -17.54 33.26
C THR A 152 -13.76 -17.51 31.85
N CYS A 153 -12.57 -18.07 31.62
CA CYS A 153 -11.83 -17.88 30.36
C CYS A 153 -11.51 -19.17 29.58
N ALA A 154 -12.30 -20.24 29.74
CA ALA A 154 -12.03 -21.53 29.10
C ALA A 154 -11.82 -21.45 27.57
N TYR A 155 -12.50 -20.53 26.88
CA TYR A 155 -12.35 -20.32 25.43
C TYR A 155 -10.93 -19.85 25.01
N LEU A 156 -10.17 -19.25 25.93
CA LEU A 156 -8.81 -18.79 25.62
C LEU A 156 -7.78 -19.92 25.57
N GLY A 157 -8.12 -21.10 26.08
CA GLY A 157 -7.28 -22.30 26.11
C GLY A 157 -6.38 -22.37 27.34
N ASP A 158 -5.45 -23.34 27.31
CA ASP A 158 -4.48 -23.55 28.37
C ASP A 158 -3.48 -22.39 28.48
N PRO A 159 -2.88 -22.17 29.67
CA PRO A 159 -1.81 -21.20 29.85
C PRO A 159 -0.65 -21.43 28.87
N VAL A 160 -0.25 -20.37 28.17
CA VAL A 160 0.92 -20.39 27.31
C VAL A 160 2.17 -20.59 28.17
N ARG A 161 2.96 -21.62 27.85
CA ARG A 161 4.24 -21.87 28.54
C ARG A 161 5.25 -20.79 28.17
N PHE A 162 6.12 -20.39 29.10
CA PHE A 162 7.12 -19.34 28.85
C PHE A 162 8.03 -19.64 27.66
N ALA A 163 8.50 -20.89 27.53
CA ALA A 163 9.30 -21.30 26.38
C ALA A 163 8.53 -21.16 25.07
N ASP A 164 7.27 -21.60 25.03
CA ASP A 164 6.42 -21.53 23.84
C ASP A 164 6.11 -20.08 23.46
N ASP A 165 6.00 -19.18 24.44
CA ASP A 165 5.81 -17.74 24.21
C ASP A 165 7.05 -17.15 23.53
N VAL A 166 8.26 -17.41 24.08
CA VAL A 166 9.53 -16.96 23.48
C VAL A 166 9.70 -17.50 22.06
N GLU A 167 9.48 -18.80 21.84
CA GLU A 167 9.65 -19.45 20.53
C GLU A 167 8.59 -19.05 19.51
N ARG A 168 7.39 -18.70 19.96
CA ARG A 168 6.32 -18.26 19.06
C ARG A 168 6.72 -17.02 18.27
N TRP A 169 7.47 -16.10 18.88
CA TRP A 169 7.86 -14.82 18.25
C TRP A 169 8.83 -15.00 17.08
N ASP A 170 9.66 -16.04 17.10
CA ASP A 170 10.57 -16.40 15.99
C ASP A 170 9.82 -16.68 14.70
N ARG A 171 8.61 -17.24 14.78
CA ARG A 171 7.77 -17.50 13.60
C ARG A 171 7.31 -16.24 12.90
N PHE A 172 7.37 -15.09 13.57
CA PHE A 172 7.02 -13.79 13.01
C PHE A 172 8.23 -13.04 12.49
N LEU A 173 9.44 -13.33 12.94
CA LEU A 173 10.65 -12.62 12.50
C LEU A 173 10.85 -12.61 10.98
N PRO A 174 10.74 -13.76 10.25
CA PRO A 174 10.89 -13.75 8.80
C PRO A 174 9.80 -12.95 8.09
N LYS A 175 8.68 -12.67 8.78
CA LYS A 175 7.52 -11.96 8.25
C LYS A 175 7.56 -10.45 8.55
N LEU A 176 8.59 -9.98 9.26
CA LEU A 176 8.76 -8.56 9.53
C LEU A 176 9.22 -7.82 8.27
N ALA A 177 8.86 -6.54 8.16
CA ALA A 177 9.30 -5.69 7.05
C ALA A 177 10.83 -5.45 7.04
N GLU A 178 11.50 -5.60 8.19
CA GLU A 178 12.95 -5.40 8.34
C GLU A 178 13.59 -6.45 9.26
N PRO A 179 13.62 -7.75 8.88
CA PRO A 179 14.15 -8.82 9.73
C PRO A 179 15.60 -8.61 10.17
N GLN A 180 16.40 -7.95 9.32
CA GLN A 180 17.80 -7.60 9.55
C GLN A 180 18.01 -6.68 10.77
N ARG A 181 17.00 -5.90 11.17
CA ARG A 181 17.09 -5.08 12.39
C ARG A 181 17.02 -5.92 13.67
N PHE A 182 16.77 -7.22 13.55
CA PHE A 182 16.68 -8.17 14.65
C PHE A 182 17.83 -9.18 14.66
N ALA A 183 19.01 -8.79 14.16
CA ALA A 183 20.22 -9.63 14.18
C ALA A 183 20.59 -10.18 15.58
N LEU A 184 20.15 -9.51 16.65
CA LEU A 184 20.38 -9.91 18.03
C LEU A 184 19.31 -10.87 18.58
N GLN A 185 18.19 -11.06 17.89
CA GLN A 185 17.11 -11.90 18.38
C GLN A 185 17.54 -13.34 18.67
N PRO A 186 18.40 -14.02 17.88
CA PRO A 186 18.77 -15.40 18.19
C PRO A 186 19.48 -15.50 19.54
N ARG A 187 20.31 -14.49 19.87
CA ARG A 187 21.03 -14.39 21.15
C ARG A 187 20.09 -14.03 22.31
N VAL A 188 19.07 -13.20 22.05
CA VAL A 188 18.06 -12.88 23.07
C VAL A 188 17.20 -14.11 23.37
N ARG A 189 16.73 -14.83 22.34
CA ARG A 189 16.01 -16.09 22.52
C ARG A 189 16.82 -17.08 23.36
N GLU A 190 18.08 -17.29 23.00
CA GLU A 190 18.97 -18.19 23.76
C GLU A 190 19.05 -17.79 25.24
N ARG A 191 19.24 -16.50 25.53
CA ARG A 191 19.30 -15.99 26.92
C ARG A 191 17.98 -16.15 27.67
N LEU A 192 16.85 -15.84 27.03
CA LEU A 192 15.53 -15.97 27.66
C LEU A 192 15.21 -17.43 27.98
N LEU A 193 15.52 -18.35 27.06
CA LEU A 193 15.32 -19.79 27.25
C LEU A 193 16.28 -20.41 28.27
N ALA A 194 17.50 -19.87 28.39
CA ALA A 194 18.49 -20.35 29.37
C ALA A 194 18.09 -20.04 30.82
N LYS A 195 17.26 -19.02 31.06
CA LYS A 195 16.80 -18.63 32.39
C LYS A 195 15.32 -18.25 32.35
N LEU A 196 14.45 -19.24 32.33
CA LEU A 196 13.00 -19.02 32.39
C LEU A 196 12.57 -18.54 33.79
N PRO A 197 11.52 -17.71 33.90
CA PRO A 197 10.93 -17.35 35.18
C PRO A 197 10.35 -18.58 35.88
N GLU A 198 10.50 -18.66 37.21
CA GLU A 198 9.93 -19.74 38.02
C GLU A 198 8.71 -19.28 38.81
N GLY A 199 8.66 -17.99 39.18
CA GLY A 199 7.64 -17.42 40.07
C GLY A 199 6.64 -16.48 39.41
N ALA A 200 6.63 -16.37 38.08
CA ALA A 200 5.76 -15.42 37.40
C ALA A 200 4.27 -15.85 37.50
N PRO A 201 3.38 -14.97 37.99
CA PRO A 201 1.96 -15.27 38.10
C PRO A 201 1.31 -15.58 36.75
N ILE A 202 0.45 -16.61 36.74
CA ILE A 202 -0.32 -17.03 35.56
C ILE A 202 -1.76 -16.54 35.68
N GLY A 203 -2.21 -15.79 34.68
CA GLY A 203 -3.52 -15.16 34.65
C GLY A 203 -3.98 -14.79 33.25
N LEU A 204 -5.16 -14.17 33.17
CA LEU A 204 -5.59 -13.44 31.99
C LEU A 204 -4.61 -12.29 31.78
N PHE A 205 -4.04 -12.19 30.57
CA PHE A 205 -3.23 -11.04 30.17
C PHE A 205 -3.89 -10.35 28.97
N HIS A 206 -3.70 -9.03 28.88
CA HIS A 206 -4.18 -8.20 27.79
C HIS A 206 -3.36 -8.45 26.51
N GLY A 207 -2.05 -8.48 26.63
CA GLY A 207 -1.10 -8.86 25.59
C GLY A 207 -0.50 -7.67 24.88
N ASP A 208 -1.23 -6.55 24.76
CA ASP A 208 -0.73 -5.26 24.28
C ASP A 208 -1.05 -4.09 25.24
N PHE A 209 -0.80 -4.26 26.54
CA PHE A 209 -1.11 -3.19 27.51
C PHE A 209 -0.14 -2.00 27.37
N GLN A 210 -0.58 -0.93 26.71
CA GLN A 210 0.19 0.31 26.50
C GLN A 210 -0.73 1.53 26.59
N VAL A 211 -0.15 2.73 26.77
CA VAL A 211 -0.90 4.00 26.91
C VAL A 211 -1.88 4.23 25.75
N ALA A 212 -1.53 3.82 24.53
CA ALA A 212 -2.38 3.94 23.34
C ALA A 212 -3.66 3.08 23.38
N ASN A 213 -3.75 2.12 24.31
CA ASN A 213 -4.89 1.21 24.49
C ASN A 213 -5.66 1.49 25.79
N LEU A 214 -5.36 2.62 26.44
CA LEU A 214 -6.07 3.09 27.63
C LEU A 214 -6.99 4.25 27.21
N PHE A 215 -8.29 4.02 27.34
CA PHE A 215 -9.31 4.98 26.95
C PHE A 215 -9.74 5.81 28.15
N PHE A 216 -9.50 7.12 28.09
CA PHE A 216 -9.75 8.03 29.20
C PHE A 216 -10.85 9.03 28.86
N SER A 217 -11.57 9.49 29.89
CA SER A 217 -12.34 10.72 29.79
C SER A 217 -11.39 11.91 29.64
N PHE A 218 -11.86 13.02 29.09
CA PHE A 218 -11.06 14.25 29.02
C PHE A 218 -10.73 14.86 30.39
N ALA A 219 -11.30 14.32 31.47
CA ALA A 219 -10.97 14.65 32.86
C ALA A 219 -9.86 13.74 33.47
N GLY A 220 -9.40 12.72 32.74
CA GLY A 220 -8.35 11.80 33.19
C GLY A 220 -8.85 10.56 33.95
N GLU A 221 -10.13 10.22 33.82
CA GLU A 221 -10.71 8.99 34.38
C GLU A 221 -10.57 7.84 33.37
N LEU A 222 -10.07 6.68 33.80
CA LEU A 222 -9.94 5.52 32.93
C LEU A 222 -11.33 4.91 32.71
N LEU A 223 -11.82 4.98 31.47
CA LEU A 223 -13.14 4.48 31.10
C LEU A 223 -13.09 3.03 30.61
N ALA A 224 -12.04 2.66 29.87
CA ALA A 224 -11.87 1.29 29.40
C ALA A 224 -10.42 0.96 29.04
N VAL A 225 -10.03 -0.29 29.27
CA VAL A 225 -8.93 -0.95 28.57
C VAL A 225 -9.49 -1.55 27.28
N ILE A 226 -8.92 -1.17 26.13
CA ILE A 226 -9.40 -1.56 24.80
C ILE A 226 -8.34 -2.33 24.01
N ASP A 227 -8.74 -2.93 22.90
CA ASP A 227 -7.87 -3.70 21.98
C ASP A 227 -7.34 -5.03 22.54
N TRP A 228 -8.27 -5.94 22.82
CA TRP A 228 -8.03 -7.26 23.42
C TRP A 228 -7.57 -8.34 22.42
N GLU A 229 -7.13 -7.97 21.21
CA GLU A 229 -6.87 -8.95 20.13
C GLU A 229 -5.72 -9.93 20.42
N LEU A 230 -4.82 -9.57 21.35
CA LEU A 230 -3.68 -10.40 21.76
C LEU A 230 -3.91 -11.12 23.09
N THR A 231 -5.12 -11.05 23.64
CA THR A 231 -5.42 -11.62 24.96
C THR A 231 -5.21 -13.14 25.00
N GLY A 232 -4.85 -13.63 26.17
CA GLY A 232 -4.66 -15.05 26.43
C GLY A 232 -4.45 -15.34 27.92
N ILE A 233 -4.20 -16.61 28.23
CA ILE A 233 -3.82 -17.05 29.56
C ILE A 233 -2.32 -17.33 29.58
N GLY A 234 -1.58 -16.81 30.55
CA GLY A 234 -0.13 -16.94 30.61
C GLY A 234 0.51 -16.03 31.64
N ALA A 235 1.80 -15.72 31.48
CA ALA A 235 2.52 -14.81 32.36
C ALA A 235 1.89 -13.42 32.32
N THR A 236 1.36 -12.96 33.46
CA THR A 236 0.79 -11.61 33.53
C THR A 236 1.86 -10.51 33.55
N LEU A 237 3.09 -10.86 33.92
CA LEU A 237 4.23 -9.95 33.87
C LEU A 237 4.64 -9.54 32.44
N ASN A 238 4.14 -10.23 31.41
CA ASN A 238 4.31 -9.79 30.02
C ASN A 238 3.74 -8.39 29.80
N ASP A 239 2.55 -8.09 30.33
CA ASP A 239 1.94 -6.76 30.19
C ASP A 239 2.70 -5.68 30.98
N VAL A 240 3.21 -6.02 32.16
CA VAL A 240 4.00 -5.11 33.00
C VAL A 240 5.34 -4.77 32.33
N GLY A 241 6.04 -5.79 31.82
CA GLY A 241 7.28 -5.63 31.09
C GLY A 241 7.07 -4.80 29.81
N TRP A 242 6.01 -5.11 29.07
CA TRP A 242 5.63 -4.39 27.85
C TRP A 242 5.41 -2.90 28.11
N LEU A 243 4.55 -2.56 29.08
CA LEU A 243 4.28 -1.18 29.41
C LEU A 243 5.54 -0.43 29.89
N ALA A 244 6.36 -1.09 30.72
CA ALA A 244 7.59 -0.49 31.23
C ALA A 244 8.56 -0.15 30.08
N THR A 245 8.68 -1.03 29.07
CA THR A 245 9.50 -0.80 27.89
C THR A 245 9.06 0.44 27.09
N PHE A 246 7.75 0.63 26.88
CA PHE A 246 7.23 1.82 26.18
C PHE A 246 7.52 3.13 26.92
N ASN A 247 7.65 3.07 28.24
CA ASN A 247 7.90 4.24 29.09
C ASN A 247 9.35 4.33 29.58
N THR A 248 10.28 3.62 28.91
CA THR A 248 11.72 3.69 29.21
C THR A 248 12.49 4.29 28.04
N LYS A 249 13.03 5.50 28.21
CA LYS A 249 13.73 6.24 27.13
C LYS A 249 14.80 5.42 26.43
N ALA A 250 15.64 4.73 27.20
CA ALA A 250 16.77 3.96 26.71
C ALA A 250 16.39 2.72 25.87
N ALA A 251 15.12 2.30 25.91
CA ALA A 251 14.61 1.23 25.04
C ALA A 251 14.37 1.68 23.58
N TRP A 252 14.46 2.98 23.29
CA TRP A 252 14.16 3.58 21.99
C TRP A 252 15.36 4.35 21.42
N ASP A 253 15.58 4.27 20.10
CA ASP A 253 16.63 5.01 19.38
C ASP A 253 16.24 6.48 19.14
N GLU A 254 17.18 7.40 19.33
CA GLU A 254 17.00 8.87 19.29
C GLU A 254 16.68 9.42 17.88
N THR A 255 16.84 8.60 16.83
CA THR A 255 16.51 8.95 15.43
C THR A 255 15.01 9.06 15.12
N ARG A 256 14.12 8.80 16.09
CA ARG A 256 12.65 8.78 15.89
C ARG A 256 11.96 9.96 16.57
N GLY A 257 11.74 11.03 15.81
CA GLY A 257 11.06 12.28 16.23
C GLY A 257 9.57 12.18 16.65
N SER A 258 9.08 11.04 17.16
CA SER A 258 7.70 10.88 17.65
C SER A 258 7.54 9.82 18.75
N MET A 259 8.61 9.17 19.22
CA MET A 259 8.52 8.06 20.20
C MET A 259 9.35 8.31 21.46
N VAL A 260 9.57 9.58 21.78
CA VAL A 260 10.08 9.99 23.09
C VAL A 260 9.06 9.51 24.15
N PRO A 261 9.48 8.96 25.30
CA PRO A 261 8.60 8.73 26.43
C PRO A 261 7.71 9.94 26.64
N SER A 262 6.42 9.70 26.76
CA SER A 262 5.42 10.73 26.82
C SER A 262 5.77 11.76 27.88
N ALA A 263 6.14 12.97 27.48
CA ALA A 263 6.54 14.02 28.42
C ALA A 263 5.43 14.21 29.45
N GLY A 264 5.71 13.88 30.73
CA GLY A 264 4.77 14.00 31.83
C GLY A 264 4.04 12.72 32.28
N PHE A 265 4.19 11.58 31.59
CA PHE A 265 3.71 10.26 32.08
C PHE A 265 4.80 9.56 32.92
N PRO A 266 4.46 8.74 33.92
CA PRO A 266 5.46 8.05 34.74
C PRO A 266 6.37 7.14 33.91
N SER A 267 7.63 7.06 34.32
CA SER A 267 8.65 6.18 33.75
C SER A 267 8.32 4.71 33.94
N GLY A 268 8.98 3.84 33.17
CA GLY A 268 8.81 2.40 33.30
C GLY A 268 9.05 1.87 34.73
N ASP A 269 10.02 2.43 35.47
CA ASP A 269 10.28 2.04 36.86
C ASP A 269 9.17 2.49 37.81
N GLU A 270 8.66 3.71 37.64
CA GLU A 270 7.54 4.23 38.42
C GLU A 270 6.26 3.42 38.16
N LEU A 271 5.99 3.05 36.91
CA LEU A 271 4.83 2.22 36.55
C LEU A 271 4.92 0.81 37.16
N VAL A 272 6.11 0.20 37.18
CA VAL A 272 6.32 -1.08 37.85
C VAL A 272 6.09 -0.98 39.36
N ALA A 273 6.55 0.11 39.99
CA ALA A 273 6.31 0.36 41.41
C ALA A 273 4.81 0.56 41.72
N MET A 274 4.11 1.34 40.90
CA MET A 274 2.65 1.52 41.00
C MET A 274 1.89 0.21 40.82
N TYR A 275 2.31 -0.63 39.86
CA TYR A 275 1.72 -1.96 39.70
C TYR A 275 2.00 -2.86 40.91
N GLN A 276 3.21 -2.85 41.47
CA GLN A 276 3.54 -3.61 42.68
C GLN A 276 2.66 -3.23 43.86
N GLU A 277 2.43 -1.93 44.06
CA GLU A 277 1.52 -1.42 45.07
C GLU A 277 0.08 -1.91 44.83
N ALA A 278 -0.44 -1.76 43.60
CA ALA A 278 -1.77 -2.23 43.23
C ALA A 278 -1.93 -3.76 43.32
N TRP A 279 -0.87 -4.51 43.02
CA TRP A 279 -0.81 -5.97 43.05
C TRP A 279 -0.68 -6.52 44.49
N GLY A 280 -0.08 -5.76 45.40
CA GLY A 280 0.08 -6.11 46.81
C GLY A 280 1.19 -7.13 47.10
N ALA A 281 2.06 -7.41 46.12
CA ALA A 281 3.19 -8.31 46.28
C ALA A 281 4.38 -7.87 45.41
N LYS A 282 5.59 -8.28 45.83
CA LYS A 282 6.79 -8.13 44.98
C LYS A 282 6.65 -8.97 43.73
N LEU A 283 7.21 -8.49 42.62
CA LEU A 283 7.22 -9.20 41.35
C LEU A 283 8.54 -9.97 41.22
N PRO A 284 8.58 -11.28 41.49
CA PRO A 284 9.74 -12.08 41.13
C PRO A 284 9.94 -12.00 39.61
N ASP A 285 11.18 -12.04 39.16
CA ASP A 285 11.53 -12.17 37.74
C ASP A 285 11.06 -11.04 36.81
N VAL A 286 10.53 -9.91 37.30
CA VAL A 286 10.08 -8.79 36.44
C VAL A 286 11.18 -8.28 35.49
N ALA A 287 12.45 -8.40 35.90
CA ALA A 287 13.59 -8.06 35.06
C ALA A 287 13.74 -8.97 33.83
N TRP A 288 13.20 -10.20 33.84
CA TRP A 288 13.17 -11.08 32.68
C TRP A 288 12.17 -10.59 31.61
N PHE A 289 11.05 -10.04 32.07
CA PHE A 289 10.00 -9.48 31.21
C PHE A 289 10.33 -8.07 30.70
N ARG A 290 11.41 -7.47 31.22
CA ARG A 290 11.93 -6.17 30.79
C ARG A 290 13.18 -6.40 29.94
N PRO A 291 13.38 -5.67 28.84
CA PRO A 291 14.63 -5.76 28.10
C PRO A 291 15.79 -5.34 29.02
N ALA A 292 16.76 -6.23 29.21
CA ALA A 292 17.95 -5.96 30.01
C ALA A 292 18.72 -4.79 29.37
N LEU A 293 18.66 -3.63 30.01
CA LEU A 293 19.30 -2.37 29.57
C LEU A 293 20.84 -2.35 29.70
N GLY A 294 21.47 -3.52 29.80
CA GLY A 294 22.92 -3.69 29.70
C GLY A 294 23.27 -4.42 28.41
N ASP A 295 23.86 -3.69 27.47
CA ASP A 295 24.54 -4.11 26.23
C ASP A 295 23.81 -4.28 24.89
N HIS A 296 22.49 -4.27 24.76
CA HIS A 296 21.90 -4.50 23.42
C HIS A 296 20.76 -3.53 23.09
N ARG A 297 21.13 -2.45 22.36
CA ARG A 297 20.21 -1.52 21.70
C ARG A 297 19.38 -2.30 20.66
N ALA A 298 18.06 -2.17 20.71
CA ALA A 298 17.08 -2.68 19.74
C ALA A 298 16.56 -4.12 19.92
N LEU A 299 15.93 -4.41 21.07
CA LEU A 299 14.84 -5.37 21.19
C LEU A 299 13.87 -4.75 22.20
N ASP A 300 12.83 -4.03 21.78
CA ASP A 300 11.48 -4.58 21.61
C ASP A 300 10.60 -3.74 20.66
N CYS A 301 11.24 -2.91 19.84
CA CYS A 301 10.56 -2.16 18.79
C CYS A 301 9.84 -3.05 17.74
N ALA A 302 10.16 -4.35 17.66
CA ALA A 302 9.62 -5.29 16.66
C ALA A 302 8.16 -5.65 16.92
N ALA A 303 7.85 -6.14 18.13
CA ALA A 303 6.51 -6.55 18.49
C ALA A 303 5.57 -5.33 18.53
N ALA A 304 6.10 -4.15 18.87
CA ALA A 304 5.40 -2.88 18.83
C ALA A 304 5.07 -2.43 17.39
N ARG A 305 5.93 -2.80 16.43
CA ARG A 305 5.75 -2.53 14.99
C ARG A 305 4.94 -3.59 14.27
N ALA A 306 4.85 -4.82 14.80
CA ALA A 306 3.92 -5.83 14.31
C ALA A 306 2.49 -5.59 14.82
N ARG A 307 2.33 -4.82 15.92
CA ARG A 307 1.05 -4.45 16.54
C ARG A 307 0.53 -3.07 16.14
N ARG A 308 1.39 -2.15 15.68
CA ARG A 308 0.97 -0.90 15.04
C ARG A 308 0.95 -1.10 13.53
N GLY A 309 -0.19 -0.85 12.90
CA GLY A 309 -0.28 -0.91 11.45
C GLY A 309 0.75 0.00 10.76
N ALA A 310 1.02 -0.31 9.50
CA ALA A 310 2.08 0.23 8.67
C ALA A 310 2.41 1.72 8.92
N ALA A 311 3.71 2.04 8.93
CA ALA A 311 4.19 3.41 8.82
C ALA A 311 3.44 4.12 7.68
N ARG A 312 2.90 5.33 7.95
CA ARG A 312 2.17 6.12 6.95
C ARG A 312 3.12 6.44 5.80
N VAL A 313 2.82 5.89 4.62
CA VAL A 313 3.56 6.16 3.39
C VAL A 313 3.02 7.45 2.80
N LYS A 314 3.88 8.44 2.62
CA LYS A 314 3.61 9.55 1.71
C LYS A 314 4.35 9.33 0.39
N LEU A 315 3.59 9.07 -0.66
CA LEU A 315 4.05 8.70 -1.99
C LEU A 315 3.93 9.88 -2.95
N LEU A 316 5.04 10.28 -3.57
CA LEU A 316 5.06 11.17 -4.72
C LEU A 316 5.19 10.34 -6.01
N VAL A 317 4.29 10.53 -6.97
CA VAL A 317 4.35 9.93 -8.30
C VAL A 317 4.62 11.02 -9.33
N THR A 318 5.82 11.07 -9.91
CA THR A 318 6.09 11.95 -11.05
C THR A 318 5.64 11.28 -12.35
N GLY A 319 5.08 12.06 -13.28
CA GLY A 319 4.46 11.50 -14.48
C GLY A 319 3.15 10.78 -14.18
N ALA A 320 2.41 11.26 -13.16
CA ALA A 320 1.19 10.65 -12.64
C ALA A 320 0.06 10.45 -13.66
N LEU A 321 0.11 11.15 -14.80
CA LEU A 321 -0.87 11.02 -15.90
C LEU A 321 -0.40 10.11 -17.04
N GLY A 322 0.84 9.61 -16.98
CA GLY A 322 1.37 8.64 -17.93
C GLY A 322 0.80 7.24 -17.69
N VAL A 323 1.12 6.30 -18.60
CA VAL A 323 0.59 4.93 -18.58
C VAL A 323 0.84 4.24 -17.22
N ILE A 324 2.10 4.25 -16.77
CA ILE A 324 2.49 3.66 -15.47
C ILE A 324 2.03 4.52 -14.31
N GLY A 325 2.26 5.83 -14.36
CA GLY A 325 1.91 6.75 -13.27
C GLY A 325 0.43 6.69 -12.91
N ARG A 326 -0.46 6.58 -13.91
CA ARG A 326 -1.89 6.43 -13.71
C ARG A 326 -2.24 5.13 -12.98
N ALA A 327 -1.62 4.01 -13.34
CA ALA A 327 -1.83 2.73 -12.69
C ALA A 327 -1.35 2.74 -11.24
N VAL A 328 -0.19 3.36 -10.98
CA VAL A 328 0.39 3.54 -9.65
C VAL A 328 -0.54 4.39 -8.77
N VAL A 329 -0.98 5.56 -9.26
CA VAL A 329 -1.90 6.43 -8.50
C VAL A 329 -3.22 5.71 -8.21
N THR A 330 -3.84 5.09 -9.22
CA THR A 330 -5.14 4.39 -9.07
C THR A 330 -5.06 3.25 -8.06
N ARG A 331 -3.96 2.47 -8.07
CA ARG A 331 -3.77 1.38 -7.12
C ARG A 331 -3.51 1.90 -5.71
N LEU A 332 -2.60 2.85 -5.56
CA LEU A 332 -2.04 3.19 -4.25
C LEU A 332 -2.89 4.21 -3.49
N CYS A 333 -3.75 4.99 -4.16
CA CYS A 333 -4.72 5.82 -3.45
C CYS A 333 -5.78 4.96 -2.71
N ALA A 334 -6.03 3.74 -3.20
CA ALA A 334 -6.91 2.77 -2.55
C ALA A 334 -6.24 2.07 -1.35
N ARG A 335 -4.92 2.20 -1.18
CA ARG A 335 -4.16 1.52 -0.14
C ARG A 335 -4.24 2.29 1.18
N ALA A 336 -4.75 1.62 2.22
CA ALA A 336 -4.77 2.19 3.57
C ALA A 336 -3.36 2.54 4.05
N GLY A 337 -3.21 3.72 4.65
CA GLY A 337 -1.90 4.21 5.12
C GLY A 337 -1.01 4.80 4.03
N VAL A 338 -1.47 4.91 2.77
CA VAL A 338 -0.73 5.54 1.67
C VAL A 338 -1.41 6.85 1.26
N GLU A 339 -0.73 7.97 1.47
CA GLU A 339 -1.06 9.26 0.87
C GLU A 339 -0.38 9.42 -0.48
N VAL A 340 -1.14 9.83 -1.49
CA VAL A 340 -0.63 9.94 -2.85
C VAL A 340 -0.62 11.40 -3.31
N VAL A 341 0.54 11.85 -3.77
CA VAL A 341 0.76 13.11 -4.48
C VAL A 341 1.08 12.78 -5.94
N GLY A 342 0.19 13.14 -6.86
CA GLY A 342 0.39 12.97 -8.30
C GLY A 342 0.93 14.24 -8.93
N LEU A 343 2.12 14.18 -9.54
CA LEU A 343 2.75 15.31 -10.22
C LEU A 343 2.76 15.12 -11.74
N ALA A 344 2.27 16.11 -12.47
CA ALA A 344 2.35 16.20 -13.92
C ALA A 344 2.29 17.67 -14.39
N ARG A 345 2.58 17.95 -15.67
CA ARG A 345 2.45 19.31 -16.24
C ARG A 345 0.99 19.75 -16.48
N ARG A 346 0.11 18.77 -16.71
CA ARG A 346 -1.30 18.99 -17.05
C ARG A 346 -2.16 18.57 -15.86
N SER A 347 -3.37 19.09 -15.78
CA SER A 347 -4.39 18.60 -14.84
C SER A 347 -4.82 17.18 -15.21
N PRO A 348 -5.22 16.34 -14.23
CA PRO A 348 -5.76 15.02 -14.51
C PRO A 348 -7.05 15.13 -15.33
N ASP A 349 -7.23 14.21 -16.27
CA ASP A 349 -8.48 14.14 -17.02
C ASP A 349 -9.62 13.63 -16.13
N ALA A 350 -10.86 13.94 -16.50
CA ALA A 350 -12.03 13.61 -15.70
C ALA A 350 -12.26 12.09 -15.50
N GLY A 351 -11.73 11.25 -16.38
CA GLY A 351 -11.75 9.81 -16.25
C GLY A 351 -10.83 9.30 -15.14
N LEU A 352 -9.62 9.85 -15.03
CA LEU A 352 -8.73 9.55 -13.90
C LEU A 352 -9.28 10.09 -12.58
N VAL A 353 -9.80 11.33 -12.58
CA VAL A 353 -10.43 11.92 -11.39
C VAL A 353 -11.61 11.08 -10.90
N ALA A 354 -12.42 10.53 -11.83
CA ALA A 354 -13.49 9.61 -11.48
C ALA A 354 -12.98 8.28 -10.92
N ALA A 355 -11.91 7.72 -11.51
CA ALA A 355 -11.34 6.44 -11.08
C ALA A 355 -10.76 6.46 -9.65
N VAL A 356 -10.26 7.62 -9.20
CA VAL A 356 -9.71 7.79 -7.84
C VAL A 356 -10.72 8.43 -6.88
N ARG A 357 -11.93 8.76 -7.34
CA ARG A 357 -12.98 9.35 -6.51
C ARG A 357 -13.48 8.31 -5.51
N GLY A 358 -13.56 8.69 -4.23
CA GLY A 358 -13.99 7.77 -3.17
C GLY A 358 -12.88 6.86 -2.65
N ALA A 359 -11.65 6.99 -3.15
CA ALA A 359 -10.49 6.37 -2.52
C ALA A 359 -10.35 6.88 -1.07
N PRO A 360 -9.94 6.01 -0.11
CA PRO A 360 -9.80 6.37 1.30
C PRO A 360 -8.83 7.54 1.51
N ASN A 361 -7.86 7.71 0.61
CA ASN A 361 -6.91 8.81 0.63
C ASN A 361 -7.06 9.61 -0.69
N PRO A 362 -7.61 10.83 -0.65
CA PRO A 362 -7.69 11.69 -1.82
C PRO A 362 -6.30 11.98 -2.40
N VAL A 363 -6.17 11.89 -3.72
CA VAL A 363 -4.93 12.20 -4.42
C VAL A 363 -4.72 13.71 -4.46
N GLN A 364 -3.57 14.17 -4.00
CA GLN A 364 -3.14 15.56 -4.13
C GLN A 364 -2.48 15.77 -5.50
N TRP A 365 -3.01 16.68 -6.31
CA TRP A 365 -2.49 16.93 -7.66
C TRP A 365 -1.58 18.15 -7.69
N VAL A 366 -0.37 17.99 -8.21
CA VAL A 366 0.63 19.05 -8.34
C VAL A 366 0.94 19.28 -9.80
N SER A 367 0.76 20.52 -10.27
CA SER A 367 1.14 20.92 -11.62
C SER A 367 2.58 21.45 -11.62
N CYS A 368 3.48 20.79 -12.36
CA CYS A 368 4.88 21.22 -12.47
C CYS A 368 5.56 20.73 -13.75
N ASP A 369 6.40 21.58 -14.35
CA ASP A 369 7.36 21.20 -15.37
C ASP A 369 8.72 20.87 -14.73
N LEU A 370 9.08 19.59 -14.69
CA LEU A 370 10.32 19.13 -14.07
C LEU A 370 11.59 19.59 -14.80
N ARG A 371 11.46 20.19 -16.00
CA ARG A 371 12.59 20.81 -16.71
C ARG A 371 13.02 22.12 -16.06
N ASP A 372 12.14 22.75 -15.29
CA ASP A 372 12.43 23.97 -14.54
C ASP A 372 12.75 23.62 -13.07
N ALA A 373 14.01 23.82 -12.69
CA ALA A 373 14.49 23.54 -11.34
C ALA A 373 13.81 24.41 -10.27
N ALA A 374 13.53 25.68 -10.56
CA ALA A 374 12.92 26.61 -9.62
C ALA A 374 11.44 26.27 -9.43
N ALA A 375 10.72 26.02 -10.52
CA ALA A 375 9.34 25.55 -10.47
C ALA A 375 9.22 24.21 -9.71
N THR A 376 10.14 23.27 -9.96
CA THR A 376 10.17 21.98 -9.26
C THR A 376 10.35 22.15 -7.75
N ARG A 377 11.30 23.00 -7.32
CA ARG A 377 11.50 23.31 -5.91
C ARG A 377 10.26 23.94 -5.27
N ALA A 378 9.64 24.92 -5.95
CA ALA A 378 8.45 25.59 -5.44
C ALA A 378 7.26 24.63 -5.31
N ALA A 379 7.03 23.79 -6.34
CA ALA A 379 5.93 22.84 -6.38
C ALA A 379 6.06 21.72 -5.33
N LEU A 380 7.28 21.28 -5.01
CA LEU A 380 7.53 20.20 -4.05
C LEU A 380 7.82 20.69 -2.63
N ALA A 381 7.97 21.99 -2.40
CA ALA A 381 8.17 22.56 -1.06
C ALA A 381 7.10 22.12 -0.02
N PRO A 382 5.80 22.02 -0.36
CA PRO A 382 4.76 21.53 0.56
C PRO A 382 4.79 20.01 0.80
N HIS A 383 5.63 19.27 0.08
CA HIS A 383 5.67 17.80 0.07
C HIS A 383 7.03 17.25 0.53
N ARG A 384 7.77 18.00 1.36
CA ARG A 384 9.07 17.59 1.94
C ARG A 384 8.97 16.52 3.03
N ASP A 385 7.77 16.05 3.31
CA ASP A 385 7.47 14.87 4.13
C ASP A 385 7.27 13.60 3.28
N THR A 386 7.60 13.65 1.98
CA THR A 386 7.58 12.49 1.08
C THR A 386 8.51 11.38 1.59
N THR A 387 7.99 10.16 1.64
CA THR A 387 8.72 8.95 2.04
C THR A 387 9.03 8.05 0.86
N HIS A 388 8.17 8.01 -0.15
CA HIS A 388 8.33 7.15 -1.32
C HIS A 388 8.22 7.99 -2.59
N LEU A 389 9.11 7.76 -3.54
CA LEU A 389 9.06 8.40 -4.86
C LEU A 389 8.92 7.31 -5.93
N VAL A 390 7.91 7.44 -6.78
CA VAL A 390 7.84 6.71 -8.05
C VAL A 390 8.13 7.70 -9.17
N TYR A 391 9.28 7.53 -9.81
CA TYR A 391 9.70 8.38 -10.92
C TYR A 391 9.27 7.76 -12.26
N ALA A 392 8.07 8.13 -12.72
CA ALA A 392 7.49 7.68 -13.99
C ALA A 392 7.38 8.83 -15.02
N ALA A 393 8.13 9.92 -14.82
CA ALA A 393 8.22 11.03 -15.75
C ALA A 393 9.35 10.84 -16.76
N LEU A 394 9.10 11.27 -18.01
CA LEU A 394 10.12 11.37 -19.04
C LEU A 394 9.78 12.50 -20.01
N TYR A 395 10.79 12.96 -20.73
CA TYR A 395 10.67 13.88 -21.86
C TYR A 395 11.05 13.14 -23.14
N GLU A 396 10.22 13.25 -24.18
CA GLU A 396 10.51 12.78 -25.53
C GLU A 396 10.53 13.94 -26.50
N LYS A 397 11.34 13.83 -27.54
CA LYS A 397 11.38 14.78 -28.65
C LYS A 397 10.23 14.49 -29.64
N PRO A 398 9.76 15.50 -30.41
CA PRO A 398 8.71 15.30 -31.42
C PRO A 398 9.01 14.19 -32.43
N GLU A 399 10.26 14.09 -32.88
CA GLU A 399 10.78 12.96 -33.66
C GLU A 399 11.26 11.88 -32.69
N LEU A 400 10.37 10.94 -32.32
CA LEU A 400 10.55 10.02 -31.20
C LEU A 400 11.83 9.17 -31.34
N VAL A 401 11.94 8.42 -32.44
CA VAL A 401 13.06 7.49 -32.67
C VAL A 401 14.39 8.22 -32.81
N ARG A 402 14.41 9.27 -33.64
CA ARG A 402 15.62 10.08 -33.86
C ARG A 402 16.04 10.78 -32.57
N GLY A 403 15.07 11.21 -31.77
CA GLY A 403 15.29 11.86 -30.49
C GLY A 403 15.96 10.99 -29.45
N TRP A 404 15.74 9.67 -29.47
CA TRP A 404 16.35 8.75 -28.50
C TRP A 404 17.88 8.69 -28.54
N LEU A 405 18.47 9.02 -29.69
CA LEU A 405 19.93 9.05 -29.90
C LEU A 405 20.52 10.46 -29.72
N ALA A 406 19.69 11.47 -29.48
CA ALA A 406 20.14 12.85 -29.34
C ALA A 406 20.80 13.07 -27.97
N PRO A 407 22.01 13.67 -27.90
CA PRO A 407 22.69 13.91 -26.61
C PRO A 407 21.86 14.77 -25.64
N ASP A 408 21.22 15.83 -26.12
CA ASP A 408 20.42 16.73 -25.30
C ASP A 408 19.16 16.06 -24.70
N HIS A 409 18.70 14.95 -25.29
CA HIS A 409 17.64 14.13 -24.72
C HIS A 409 18.10 13.41 -23.42
N VAL A 410 19.39 13.07 -23.31
CA VAL A 410 20.00 12.54 -22.08
C VAL A 410 20.01 13.61 -21.01
N ASP A 411 20.52 14.79 -21.35
CA ASP A 411 20.70 15.90 -20.41
C ASP A 411 19.37 16.36 -19.80
N VAL A 412 18.32 16.52 -20.63
CA VAL A 412 17.00 16.96 -20.16
C VAL A 412 16.37 15.94 -19.20
N ASN A 413 16.40 14.65 -19.53
CA ASN A 413 15.79 13.62 -18.68
C ASN A 413 16.58 13.41 -17.37
N ALA A 414 17.91 13.52 -17.41
CA ALA A 414 18.75 13.49 -16.22
C ALA A 414 18.48 14.70 -15.31
N ALA A 415 18.39 15.90 -15.88
CA ALA A 415 18.08 17.13 -15.15
C ALA A 415 16.72 17.04 -14.44
N MET A 416 15.68 16.51 -15.10
CA MET A 416 14.35 16.35 -14.48
C MET A 416 14.37 15.49 -13.21
N LEU A 417 15.12 14.38 -13.21
CA LEU A 417 15.29 13.55 -12.01
C LEU A 417 16.12 14.28 -10.95
N ALA A 418 17.21 14.93 -11.35
CA ALA A 418 18.06 15.70 -10.44
C ALA A 418 17.29 16.83 -9.76
N HIS A 419 16.45 17.58 -10.48
CA HIS A 419 15.59 18.62 -9.92
C HIS A 419 14.60 18.06 -8.91
N THR A 420 14.00 16.90 -9.22
CA THR A 420 13.05 16.22 -8.33
C THR A 420 13.72 15.81 -7.02
N LEU A 421 14.85 15.11 -7.09
CA LEU A 421 15.58 14.66 -5.91
C LEU A 421 16.15 15.83 -5.10
N ALA A 422 16.62 16.90 -5.76
CA ALA A 422 17.08 18.11 -5.08
C ALA A 422 15.94 18.84 -4.35
N ALA A 423 14.74 18.89 -4.92
CA ALA A 423 13.59 19.49 -4.28
C ALA A 423 13.08 18.69 -3.05
N LEU A 424 13.38 17.38 -3.00
CA LEU A 424 13.10 16.50 -1.87
C LEU A 424 14.29 16.34 -0.91
N GLU A 425 15.37 17.12 -1.06
CA GLU A 425 16.49 17.05 -0.13
C GLU A 425 16.01 17.31 1.31
N GLY A 426 16.44 16.47 2.26
CA GLY A 426 16.00 16.52 3.66
C GLY A 426 14.60 15.91 3.93
N ALA A 427 13.90 15.43 2.90
CA ALA A 427 12.68 14.64 3.10
C ALA A 427 13.01 13.25 3.70
N PRO A 428 12.09 12.63 4.46
CA PRO A 428 12.28 11.31 5.05
C PRO A 428 12.10 10.19 4.00
N LEU A 429 12.78 10.30 2.86
CA LEU A 429 12.73 9.31 1.79
C LEU A 429 13.24 7.95 2.30
N THR A 430 12.47 6.90 2.06
CA THR A 430 12.79 5.52 2.38
C THR A 430 12.96 4.67 1.14
N HIS A 431 12.22 4.95 0.06
CA HIS A 431 12.32 4.20 -1.20
C HIS A 431 12.09 5.07 -2.44
N VAL A 432 12.86 4.82 -3.50
CA VAL A 432 12.68 5.43 -4.83
C VAL A 432 12.59 4.35 -5.91
N SER A 433 11.47 4.32 -6.63
CA SER A 433 11.27 3.46 -7.80
C SER A 433 11.55 4.23 -9.09
N LEU A 434 12.47 3.74 -9.91
CA LEU A 434 12.84 4.33 -11.21
C LEU A 434 12.38 3.44 -12.36
N LEU A 435 11.91 4.06 -13.45
CA LEU A 435 11.39 3.36 -14.62
C LEU A 435 12.37 3.49 -15.80
N GLN A 436 12.75 2.36 -16.37
CA GLN A 436 13.59 2.23 -17.57
C GLN A 436 12.82 1.44 -18.65
N GLY A 437 13.49 0.49 -19.32
CA GLY A 437 12.92 -0.39 -20.32
C GLY A 437 13.99 -1.02 -21.21
N THR A 438 13.58 -1.64 -22.31
CA THR A 438 14.48 -2.39 -23.19
C THR A 438 15.55 -1.55 -23.90
N LYS A 439 15.42 -0.22 -23.94
CA LYS A 439 16.50 0.70 -24.38
C LYS A 439 17.79 0.53 -23.58
N ALA A 440 17.72 0.00 -22.35
CA ALA A 440 18.88 -0.39 -21.55
C ALA A 440 19.75 -1.47 -22.24
N TYR A 441 19.17 -2.25 -23.17
CA TYR A 441 19.85 -3.32 -23.89
C TYR A 441 20.22 -2.93 -25.33
N GLY A 442 20.08 -1.66 -25.71
CA GLY A 442 20.50 -1.13 -27.01
C GLY A 442 19.50 -1.31 -28.16
N VAL A 443 18.24 -1.68 -27.89
CA VAL A 443 17.25 -1.94 -28.94
C VAL A 443 16.99 -0.75 -29.88
N HIS A 444 17.22 0.49 -29.43
CA HIS A 444 17.06 1.70 -30.24
C HIS A 444 18.29 2.09 -31.06
N THR A 445 19.42 1.40 -30.90
CA THR A 445 20.68 1.71 -31.61
C THR A 445 20.86 0.88 -32.88
N GLY A 446 19.91 -0.01 -33.21
CA GLY A 446 20.04 -0.99 -34.30
C GLY A 446 20.97 -2.17 -33.98
N ARG A 447 21.48 -2.28 -32.75
CA ARG A 447 22.31 -3.42 -32.32
C ARG A 447 21.43 -4.59 -31.93
N ALA A 448 21.90 -5.81 -32.21
CA ALA A 448 21.21 -7.02 -31.80
C ALA A 448 21.32 -7.21 -30.27
N MET A 449 20.18 -7.39 -29.63
CA MET A 449 20.10 -7.70 -28.20
C MET A 449 20.45 -9.17 -27.94
N ARG A 450 21.04 -9.51 -26.79
CA ARG A 450 21.10 -10.90 -26.31
C ARG A 450 19.69 -11.34 -25.90
N VAL A 451 19.28 -12.57 -26.24
CA VAL A 451 17.89 -13.00 -26.03
C VAL A 451 17.85 -14.38 -25.34
N PRO A 452 17.09 -14.53 -24.23
CA PRO A 452 16.44 -13.44 -23.49
C PRO A 452 17.48 -12.55 -22.80
N ALA A 453 17.31 -11.22 -22.87
CA ALA A 453 18.19 -10.27 -22.22
C ALA A 453 18.03 -10.35 -20.71
N ARG A 454 19.13 -10.47 -19.99
CA ARG A 454 19.17 -10.43 -18.52
C ARG A 454 19.69 -9.09 -18.06
N GLU A 455 19.49 -8.77 -16.79
CA GLU A 455 19.79 -7.44 -16.26
C GLU A 455 21.27 -7.06 -16.36
N GLN A 456 22.16 -8.06 -16.30
CA GLN A 456 23.60 -7.91 -16.55
C GLN A 456 23.99 -7.67 -18.02
N ASP A 457 23.08 -7.92 -18.97
CA ASP A 457 23.32 -7.70 -20.40
C ASP A 457 23.08 -6.22 -20.80
N ALA A 458 22.77 -5.34 -19.83
CA ALA A 458 22.57 -3.92 -20.09
C ALA A 458 23.84 -3.26 -20.65
N LEU A 459 23.68 -2.51 -21.74
CA LEU A 459 24.77 -1.86 -22.47
C LEU A 459 24.82 -0.39 -22.07
N ARG A 460 25.93 0.06 -21.50
CA ARG A 460 26.14 1.47 -21.12
C ARG A 460 26.91 2.28 -22.17
N ASP A 461 27.30 1.67 -23.29
CA ASP A 461 28.17 2.26 -24.31
C ASP A 461 27.41 3.01 -25.43
N HIS A 462 26.23 3.56 -25.10
CA HIS A 462 25.41 4.35 -26.02
C HIS A 462 24.64 5.46 -25.29
N ALA A 463 24.18 6.46 -26.05
CA ALA A 463 23.35 7.53 -25.52
C ALA A 463 22.00 6.97 -25.03
N ASN A 464 21.82 6.97 -23.71
CA ASN A 464 20.58 6.57 -23.06
C ASN A 464 20.44 7.20 -21.68
N PHE A 465 19.39 8.00 -21.49
CA PHE A 465 19.14 8.70 -20.23
C PHE A 465 18.90 7.77 -19.04
N TYR A 466 18.54 6.51 -19.28
CA TYR A 466 18.34 5.51 -18.23
C TYR A 466 19.54 5.37 -17.30
N PHE A 467 20.74 5.38 -17.86
CA PHE A 467 21.97 5.22 -17.07
C PHE A 467 22.35 6.51 -16.35
N ALA A 468 22.20 7.67 -17.00
CA ALA A 468 22.41 8.96 -16.33
C ALA A 468 21.46 9.14 -15.13
N GLN A 469 20.18 8.76 -15.29
CA GLN A 469 19.21 8.78 -14.19
C GLN A 469 19.56 7.78 -13.09
N GLN A 470 19.98 6.57 -13.46
CA GLN A 470 20.37 5.55 -12.49
C GLN A 470 21.61 5.97 -11.70
N ASP A 471 22.60 6.58 -12.34
CA ASP A 471 23.82 7.06 -11.67
C ASP A 471 23.49 8.19 -10.67
N ILE A 472 22.63 9.14 -11.05
CA ILE A 472 22.12 10.18 -10.13
C ILE A 472 21.39 9.55 -8.94
N LEU A 473 20.55 8.54 -9.20
CA LEU A 473 19.78 7.87 -8.17
C LEU A 473 20.67 7.11 -7.18
N GLU A 474 21.63 6.34 -7.69
CA GLU A 474 22.59 5.57 -6.90
C GLU A 474 23.44 6.49 -6.00
N GLU A 475 23.96 7.59 -6.56
CA GLU A 475 24.72 8.59 -5.79
C GLU A 475 23.87 9.20 -4.67
N ARG A 476 22.63 9.61 -5.00
CA ARG A 476 21.72 10.24 -4.02
C ARG A 476 21.25 9.27 -2.96
N ALA A 477 20.97 8.02 -3.31
CA ALA A 477 20.61 6.96 -2.38
C ALA A 477 21.73 6.69 -1.39
N ALA A 478 22.97 6.55 -1.88
CA ALA A 478 24.15 6.32 -1.04
C ALA A 478 24.37 7.47 -0.05
N ARG A 479 24.12 8.72 -0.46
CA ARG A 479 24.28 9.91 0.40
C ARG A 479 23.15 10.10 1.40
N ALA A 480 21.90 9.84 1.01
CA ALA A 480 20.71 10.15 1.81
C ALA A 480 20.14 8.93 2.58
N GLY A 481 20.60 7.72 2.28
CA GLY A 481 20.25 6.50 3.02
C GLY A 481 18.89 5.88 2.67
N PHE A 482 18.31 6.22 1.51
CA PHE A 482 17.07 5.59 1.02
C PHE A 482 17.36 4.39 0.10
N ALA A 483 16.44 3.43 0.05
CA ALA A 483 16.50 2.31 -0.88
C ALA A 483 16.00 2.70 -2.28
N TRP A 484 16.39 1.95 -3.31
CA TRP A 484 15.85 2.15 -4.65
C TRP A 484 15.67 0.85 -5.40
N THR A 485 14.74 0.83 -6.36
CA THR A 485 14.54 -0.28 -7.28
C THR A 485 14.24 0.27 -8.67
N THR A 486 14.91 -0.27 -9.69
CA THR A 486 14.69 0.15 -11.08
C THR A 486 13.95 -0.95 -11.84
N PHE A 487 12.82 -0.64 -12.47
CA PHE A 487 12.06 -1.59 -13.28
C PHE A 487 12.30 -1.34 -14.78
N ARG A 488 12.54 -2.43 -15.52
CA ARG A 488 12.72 -2.44 -16.98
C ARG A 488 11.56 -3.20 -17.64
N PRO A 489 10.40 -2.55 -17.81
CA PRO A 489 9.29 -3.14 -18.54
C PRO A 489 9.61 -3.28 -20.04
N GLN A 490 8.89 -4.17 -20.71
CA GLN A 490 8.88 -4.25 -22.18
C GLN A 490 7.87 -3.21 -22.72
N VAL A 491 6.97 -3.60 -23.63
CA VAL A 491 5.91 -2.76 -24.17
C VAL A 491 4.86 -2.59 -23.08
N VAL A 492 4.78 -1.37 -22.56
CA VAL A 492 3.86 -1.04 -21.47
C VAL A 492 2.44 -0.90 -22.02
N LEU A 493 1.51 -1.64 -21.42
CA LEU A 493 0.10 -1.60 -21.76
C LEU A 493 -0.68 -0.91 -20.65
N GLY A 494 -1.53 0.05 -21.03
CA GLY A 494 -2.40 0.71 -20.07
C GLY A 494 -3.18 1.88 -20.63
N VAL A 495 -4.07 2.42 -19.80
CA VAL A 495 -4.88 3.58 -20.15
C VAL A 495 -4.09 4.87 -19.94
N ALA A 496 -3.92 5.68 -20.97
CA ALA A 496 -3.41 7.05 -20.89
C ALA A 496 -3.78 7.86 -22.15
N VAL A 497 -3.82 9.18 -22.01
CA VAL A 497 -4.14 10.13 -23.10
C VAL A 497 -2.92 11.01 -23.41
N GLY A 498 -2.55 11.07 -24.68
CA GLY A 498 -1.43 11.89 -25.15
C GLY A 498 -0.07 11.40 -24.65
N SER A 499 0.07 10.08 -24.45
CA SER A 499 1.35 9.46 -24.09
C SER A 499 2.29 9.45 -25.29
N ALA A 500 3.60 9.47 -25.04
CA ALA A 500 4.58 9.28 -26.11
C ALA A 500 4.62 7.83 -26.61
N MET A 501 4.35 6.86 -25.72
CA MET A 501 4.43 5.43 -25.99
C MET A 501 3.21 4.75 -25.36
N ASN A 502 2.07 4.74 -26.06
CA ASN A 502 0.87 3.99 -25.67
C ASN A 502 0.30 3.20 -26.86
N PRO A 503 0.65 1.90 -27.00
CA PRO A 503 0.15 1.08 -28.09
C PRO A 503 -1.36 0.81 -27.97
N VAL A 504 -1.94 0.81 -26.77
CA VAL A 504 -3.38 0.55 -26.57
C VAL A 504 -4.22 1.66 -27.21
N ALA A 505 -3.87 2.92 -26.95
CA ALA A 505 -4.57 4.06 -27.55
C ALA A 505 -4.46 4.05 -29.08
N ALA A 506 -3.28 3.72 -29.62
CA ALA A 506 -3.05 3.59 -31.05
C ALA A 506 -3.91 2.47 -31.67
N LEU A 507 -3.93 1.26 -31.09
CA LEU A 507 -4.77 0.14 -31.57
C LEU A 507 -6.25 0.52 -31.57
N GLY A 508 -6.72 1.11 -30.47
CA GLY A 508 -8.13 1.46 -30.31
C GLY A 508 -8.59 2.53 -31.29
N ALA A 509 -7.79 3.58 -31.48
CA ALA A 509 -8.10 4.62 -32.46
C ALA A 509 -7.99 4.10 -33.90
N TYR A 510 -6.98 3.27 -34.20
CA TYR A 510 -6.83 2.66 -35.52
C TYR A 510 -8.04 1.80 -35.89
N ALA A 511 -8.44 0.88 -35.02
CA ALA A 511 -9.60 0.02 -35.25
C ALA A 511 -10.90 0.84 -35.36
N ALA A 512 -11.09 1.85 -34.51
CA ALA A 512 -12.25 2.73 -34.58
C ALA A 512 -12.33 3.51 -35.91
N ILE A 513 -11.20 4.04 -36.39
CA ILE A 513 -11.13 4.77 -37.68
C ILE A 513 -11.43 3.82 -38.84
N GLN A 514 -10.82 2.64 -38.86
CA GLN A 514 -11.08 1.64 -39.91
C GLN A 514 -12.56 1.23 -39.93
N ARG A 515 -13.17 1.05 -38.74
CA ARG A 515 -14.60 0.74 -38.62
C ARG A 515 -15.47 1.86 -39.17
N GLU A 516 -15.17 3.11 -38.83
CA GLU A 516 -15.91 4.27 -39.31
C GLU A 516 -15.81 4.43 -40.84
N LEU A 517 -14.68 4.04 -41.43
CA LEU A 517 -14.49 4.00 -42.89
C LEU A 517 -15.21 2.82 -43.57
N GLY A 518 -15.74 1.86 -42.81
CA GLY A 518 -16.31 0.63 -43.35
C GLY A 518 -15.26 -0.35 -43.92
N GLU A 519 -13.99 -0.16 -43.56
CA GLU A 519 -12.87 -0.96 -44.05
C GLU A 519 -12.58 -2.14 -43.11
N PRO A 520 -12.11 -3.29 -43.62
CA PRO A 520 -11.60 -4.35 -42.76
C PRO A 520 -10.41 -3.86 -41.93
N LEU A 521 -10.21 -4.48 -40.76
CA LEU A 521 -9.03 -4.24 -39.95
C LEU A 521 -7.81 -4.84 -40.65
N ARG A 522 -6.76 -4.05 -40.84
CA ARG A 522 -5.54 -4.49 -41.53
C ARG A 522 -4.39 -4.54 -40.54
N TYR A 523 -3.71 -5.67 -40.46
CA TYR A 523 -2.47 -5.76 -39.67
C TYR A 523 -1.30 -5.18 -40.49
N PRO A 524 -0.58 -4.15 -39.98
CA PRO A 524 0.44 -3.43 -40.76
C PRO A 524 1.83 -4.09 -40.75
N GLY A 525 2.00 -5.17 -39.98
CA GLY A 525 3.31 -5.78 -39.72
C GLY A 525 3.55 -7.16 -40.32
N PRO A 526 4.72 -7.76 -40.01
CA PRO A 526 5.07 -9.09 -40.47
C PRO A 526 4.32 -10.19 -39.69
N PRO A 527 4.00 -11.34 -40.31
CA PRO A 527 3.08 -12.34 -39.75
C PRO A 527 3.52 -12.97 -38.43
N HIS A 528 4.84 -13.05 -38.16
CA HIS A 528 5.39 -13.72 -36.97
C HIS A 528 6.12 -12.74 -36.04
N LEU A 529 5.54 -11.57 -35.81
CA LEU A 529 6.09 -10.60 -34.88
C LEU A 529 5.78 -10.99 -33.43
N LEU A 530 6.75 -11.62 -32.77
CA LEU A 530 6.68 -12.01 -31.36
C LEU A 530 7.04 -10.83 -30.45
N THR A 531 6.28 -10.61 -29.38
CA THR A 531 6.50 -9.51 -28.44
C THR A 531 6.09 -9.91 -27.01
N GLU A 532 6.89 -9.56 -26.02
CA GLU A 532 6.45 -9.55 -24.62
C GLU A 532 5.72 -8.26 -24.32
N CYS A 533 4.80 -8.24 -23.36
CA CYS A 533 4.16 -7.01 -22.92
C CYS A 533 4.31 -6.85 -21.40
N THR A 534 3.97 -5.67 -20.90
CA THR A 534 3.94 -5.39 -19.46
C THR A 534 2.77 -4.50 -19.13
N ASP A 535 1.78 -5.04 -18.43
CA ASP A 535 0.65 -4.29 -17.95
C ASP A 535 1.08 -3.28 -16.88
N ALA A 536 0.63 -2.03 -17.00
CA ALA A 536 0.96 -0.98 -16.06
C ALA A 536 0.49 -1.28 -14.62
N ARG A 537 -0.58 -2.08 -14.44
CA ARG A 537 -1.06 -2.57 -13.14
C ARG A 537 -0.07 -3.55 -12.52
N LEU A 538 0.58 -4.40 -13.33
CA LEU A 538 1.65 -5.29 -12.88
C LEU A 538 2.87 -4.48 -12.42
N VAL A 539 3.25 -3.44 -13.17
CA VAL A 539 4.33 -2.52 -12.77
C VAL A 539 4.00 -1.84 -11.44
N ALA A 540 2.75 -1.35 -11.26
CA ALA A 540 2.32 -0.76 -10.00
C ALA A 540 2.38 -1.74 -8.83
N SER A 541 2.01 -3.01 -9.05
CA SER A 541 2.11 -4.07 -8.05
C SER A 541 3.56 -4.38 -7.69
N ALA A 542 4.45 -4.48 -8.68
CA ALA A 542 5.88 -4.71 -8.48
C ALA A 542 6.55 -3.54 -7.72
N ILE A 543 6.15 -2.29 -8.01
CA ILE A 543 6.59 -1.12 -7.27
C ILE A 543 6.22 -1.25 -5.79
N GLU A 544 4.95 -1.54 -5.48
CA GLU A 544 4.50 -1.70 -4.08
C GLU A 544 5.23 -2.84 -3.38
N TRP A 545 5.39 -3.98 -4.05
CA TRP A 545 6.15 -5.14 -3.54
C TRP A 545 7.60 -4.78 -3.19
N SER A 546 8.24 -3.95 -4.02
CA SER A 546 9.65 -3.59 -3.83
C SER A 546 9.94 -2.73 -2.60
N TRP A 547 8.91 -2.11 -2.00
CA TRP A 547 9.08 -1.31 -0.77
C TRP A 547 9.45 -2.16 0.45
N SER A 548 9.00 -3.42 0.47
CA SER A 548 9.28 -4.36 1.58
C SER A 548 10.26 -5.47 1.23
N GLU A 549 10.50 -5.73 -0.06
CA GLU A 549 11.47 -6.76 -0.47
C GLU A 549 12.88 -6.19 -0.54
N THR A 550 13.62 -6.33 0.56
CA THR A 550 14.97 -5.76 0.68
C THR A 550 15.96 -6.33 -0.32
N ARG A 551 15.75 -7.53 -0.85
CA ARG A 551 16.63 -8.10 -1.90
C ARG A 551 16.42 -7.43 -3.25
N ALA A 552 15.35 -6.66 -3.43
CA ALA A 552 15.12 -5.82 -4.62
C ALA A 552 15.70 -4.40 -4.47
N HIS A 553 16.21 -4.04 -3.29
CA HIS A 553 16.85 -2.75 -3.05
C HIS A 553 18.24 -2.73 -3.69
N GLY A 554 18.56 -1.66 -4.42
CA GLY A 554 19.81 -1.54 -5.17
C GLY A 554 19.78 -2.27 -6.51
N GLU A 555 18.63 -2.79 -6.95
CA GLU A 555 18.55 -3.67 -8.11
C GLU A 555 17.80 -3.01 -9.28
N ALA A 556 18.32 -3.23 -10.49
CA ALA A 556 17.56 -3.11 -11.73
C ALA A 556 16.95 -4.47 -12.09
N ILE A 557 15.68 -4.51 -12.48
CA ILE A 557 14.87 -5.72 -12.59
C ILE A 557 14.03 -5.68 -13.88
N ASN A 558 14.13 -6.72 -14.71
CA ASN A 558 13.23 -6.93 -15.83
C ASN A 558 11.84 -7.34 -15.36
N LEU A 559 10.81 -6.79 -15.99
CA LEU A 559 9.42 -7.09 -15.66
C LEU A 559 8.61 -7.26 -16.94
N THR A 560 7.91 -8.39 -17.06
CA THR A 560 6.97 -8.67 -18.15
C THR A 560 5.75 -9.37 -17.60
N ASN A 561 4.70 -9.44 -18.40
CA ASN A 561 3.44 -10.13 -18.10
C ASN A 561 3.61 -11.62 -17.80
N GLY A 562 4.73 -12.22 -18.23
CA GLY A 562 5.03 -13.63 -18.03
C GLY A 562 4.70 -14.54 -19.21
N ASP A 563 4.24 -13.96 -20.33
CA ASP A 563 3.91 -14.60 -21.59
C ASP A 563 4.44 -13.80 -22.80
N VAL A 564 4.12 -14.25 -24.01
CA VAL A 564 4.45 -13.62 -25.30
C VAL A 564 3.22 -13.64 -26.20
N ILE A 565 3.10 -12.64 -27.07
CA ILE A 565 2.05 -12.57 -28.09
C ILE A 565 2.64 -12.54 -29.49
N VAL A 566 1.86 -13.02 -30.46
CA VAL A 566 2.10 -12.80 -31.89
C VAL A 566 1.06 -11.79 -32.38
N TRP A 567 1.51 -10.61 -32.80
CA TRP A 567 0.61 -9.51 -33.12
C TRP A 567 -0.42 -9.85 -34.22
N ARG A 568 -0.03 -10.61 -35.24
CA ARG A 568 -0.96 -11.03 -36.30
C ARG A 568 -2.13 -11.84 -35.73
N THR A 569 -1.86 -12.77 -34.82
CA THR A 569 -2.89 -13.58 -34.15
C THR A 569 -3.75 -12.71 -33.24
N PHE A 570 -3.13 -11.82 -32.46
CA PHE A 570 -3.88 -10.88 -31.62
C PHE A 570 -4.85 -10.00 -32.43
N PHE A 571 -4.48 -9.60 -33.65
CA PHE A 571 -5.34 -8.80 -34.53
C PHE A 571 -6.67 -9.51 -34.90
N GLU A 572 -6.76 -10.83 -34.81
CA GLU A 572 -8.03 -11.57 -34.94
C GLU A 572 -8.96 -11.26 -33.76
N ARG A 573 -8.42 -11.27 -32.54
CA ARG A 573 -9.16 -10.90 -31.33
C ARG A 573 -9.53 -9.42 -31.32
N LEU A 574 -8.63 -8.56 -31.79
CA LEU A 574 -8.90 -7.13 -31.93
C LEU A 574 -10.04 -6.85 -32.91
N ALA A 575 -10.05 -7.53 -34.06
CA ALA A 575 -11.14 -7.44 -35.03
C ALA A 575 -12.48 -7.87 -34.39
N GLY A 576 -12.48 -8.95 -33.61
CA GLY A 576 -13.64 -9.38 -32.83
C GLY A 576 -14.10 -8.34 -31.80
N GLU A 577 -13.19 -7.69 -31.08
CA GLU A 577 -13.52 -6.66 -30.07
C GLU A 577 -14.13 -5.38 -30.68
N PHE A 578 -13.93 -5.15 -31.98
CA PHE A 578 -14.51 -4.04 -32.75
C PHE A 578 -15.59 -4.47 -33.75
N GLU A 579 -15.98 -5.75 -33.76
CA GLU A 579 -16.98 -6.32 -34.67
C GLU A 579 -16.64 -6.12 -36.16
N MET A 580 -15.35 -6.20 -36.48
CA MET A 580 -14.80 -6.01 -37.82
C MET A 580 -14.34 -7.33 -38.44
N LYS A 581 -14.26 -7.37 -39.76
CA LYS A 581 -13.51 -8.41 -40.48
C LYS A 581 -12.01 -8.10 -40.42
N LEU A 582 -11.19 -9.12 -40.20
CA LEU A 582 -9.74 -9.03 -40.40
C LEU A 582 -9.41 -9.27 -41.88
N GLU A 583 -8.58 -8.41 -42.46
CA GLU A 583 -8.08 -8.60 -43.82
C GLU A 583 -7.24 -9.89 -43.93
N ALA A 584 -7.57 -10.73 -44.91
CA ALA A 584 -6.93 -12.03 -45.11
C ALA A 584 -5.44 -11.88 -45.45
N SER A 585 -5.09 -10.88 -46.27
CA SER A 585 -3.71 -10.52 -46.57
C SER A 585 -3.20 -9.49 -45.55
N PRO A 586 -1.92 -9.55 -45.13
CA PRO A 586 -1.32 -8.40 -44.44
C PRO A 586 -1.48 -7.14 -45.30
N GLY A 587 -1.62 -5.97 -44.67
CA GLY A 587 -1.60 -4.71 -45.41
C GLY A 587 -0.27 -4.53 -46.18
N PRO A 588 -0.13 -3.46 -46.97
CA PRO A 588 1.15 -3.14 -47.60
C PRO A 588 2.26 -3.20 -46.54
N ARG A 589 3.28 -4.04 -46.75
CA ARG A 589 4.37 -4.20 -45.78
C ARG A 589 4.99 -2.83 -45.51
N GLY A 590 5.07 -2.44 -44.24
CA GLY A 590 5.64 -1.16 -43.84
C GLY A 590 4.68 0.03 -43.94
N ALA A 591 3.36 -0.19 -43.98
CA ALA A 591 2.38 0.90 -43.82
C ALA A 591 2.62 1.65 -42.50
N ARG A 592 2.87 2.96 -42.60
CA ARG A 592 3.22 3.82 -41.46
C ARG A 592 1.98 4.52 -40.91
N LEU A 593 1.53 4.10 -39.73
CA LEU A 593 0.40 4.71 -39.03
C LEU A 593 0.67 6.18 -38.70
N ALA A 594 1.93 6.55 -38.42
CA ALA A 594 2.31 7.94 -38.16
C ALA A 594 2.12 8.87 -39.35
N GLN A 595 2.07 8.34 -40.57
CA GLN A 595 1.80 9.11 -41.79
C GLN A 595 0.32 9.07 -42.15
N ALA A 596 -0.30 7.89 -42.12
CA ALA A 596 -1.67 7.69 -42.60
C ALA A 596 -2.74 8.19 -41.61
N MET A 597 -2.58 7.93 -40.31
CA MET A 597 -3.66 8.18 -39.33
C MET A 597 -4.00 9.66 -39.10
N PRO A 598 -3.05 10.60 -39.12
CA PRO A 598 -3.36 12.03 -38.98
C PRO A 598 -4.32 12.57 -40.06
N GLU A 599 -4.34 11.98 -41.26
CA GLU A 599 -5.27 12.38 -42.34
C GLU A 599 -6.74 12.17 -41.97
N HIS A 600 -7.01 11.30 -41.00
CA HIS A 600 -8.35 10.99 -40.49
C HIS A 600 -8.76 11.87 -39.30
N ALA A 601 -8.02 12.92 -38.94
CA ALA A 601 -8.35 13.79 -37.80
C ALA A 601 -9.76 14.42 -37.89
N ARG A 602 -10.22 14.79 -39.10
CA ARG A 602 -11.58 15.29 -39.31
C ARG A 602 -12.64 14.22 -39.07
N LEU A 603 -12.38 13.00 -39.56
CA LEU A 603 -13.27 11.86 -39.36
C LEU A 603 -13.40 11.51 -37.87
N TRP A 604 -12.26 11.46 -37.16
CA TRP A 604 -12.23 11.25 -35.72
C TRP A 604 -13.04 12.31 -34.97
N ARG A 605 -12.91 13.59 -35.33
CA ARG A 605 -13.68 14.67 -34.69
C ARG A 605 -15.19 14.47 -34.85
N SER A 606 -15.64 14.18 -36.07
CA SER A 606 -17.06 13.89 -36.32
C SER A 606 -17.57 12.68 -35.53
N LEU A 607 -16.78 11.60 -35.46
CA LEU A 607 -17.07 10.42 -34.65
C LEU A 607 -17.14 10.77 -33.16
N ALA A 608 -16.17 11.54 -32.67
CA ALA A 608 -16.08 11.94 -31.28
C ALA A 608 -17.24 12.82 -30.84
N GLU A 609 -17.68 13.76 -31.69
CA GLU A 609 -18.86 14.58 -31.45
C GLU A 609 -20.13 13.73 -31.41
N ARG A 610 -20.32 12.85 -32.40
CA ARG A 610 -21.48 11.96 -32.50
C ARG A 610 -21.62 11.02 -31.31
N GLU A 611 -20.51 10.47 -30.83
CA GLU A 611 -20.47 9.53 -29.70
C GLU A 611 -20.17 10.19 -28.35
N SER A 612 -20.10 11.52 -28.30
CA SER A 612 -19.81 12.28 -27.07
C SER A 612 -18.54 11.82 -26.35
N LEU A 613 -17.48 11.59 -27.12
CA LEU A 613 -16.17 11.23 -26.60
C LEU A 613 -15.54 12.40 -25.84
N ARG A 614 -14.80 12.10 -24.77
CA ARG A 614 -14.11 13.11 -23.97
C ARG A 614 -12.92 13.75 -24.70
N ILE A 615 -12.37 13.07 -25.72
CA ILE A 615 -11.18 13.50 -26.45
C ILE A 615 -11.53 13.59 -27.95
N ALA A 616 -11.95 14.78 -28.39
CA ALA A 616 -12.34 15.04 -29.78
C ALA A 616 -11.16 15.29 -30.73
N ASP A 617 -9.98 15.57 -30.17
CA ASP A 617 -8.75 15.76 -30.94
C ASP A 617 -7.94 14.47 -30.95
N LEU A 618 -7.72 13.91 -32.14
CA LEU A 618 -6.97 12.67 -32.33
C LEU A 618 -5.52 12.80 -31.87
N ASP A 619 -4.89 13.95 -32.11
CA ASP A 619 -3.49 14.16 -31.71
C ASP A 619 -3.38 14.25 -30.18
N ALA A 620 -4.39 14.83 -29.52
CA ALA A 620 -4.46 14.85 -28.06
C ALA A 620 -4.65 13.45 -27.45
N LEU A 621 -5.41 12.57 -28.11
CA LEU A 621 -5.57 11.17 -27.70
C LEU A 621 -4.24 10.41 -27.83
N ILE A 622 -3.58 10.56 -28.97
CA ILE A 622 -2.47 9.69 -29.38
C ILE A 622 -1.11 10.17 -28.87
N GLY A 623 -0.87 11.49 -28.83
CA GLY A 623 0.47 12.03 -28.58
C GLY A 623 1.46 11.56 -29.66
N LEU A 624 2.56 10.93 -29.26
CA LEU A 624 3.57 10.38 -30.20
C LEU A 624 3.34 8.90 -30.50
N SER A 625 2.24 8.31 -30.03
CA SER A 625 2.07 6.85 -30.03
C SER A 625 1.91 6.25 -31.42
N TRP A 626 1.60 7.02 -32.47
CA TRP A 626 1.68 6.51 -33.85
C TRP A 626 3.11 6.17 -34.28
N GLN A 627 4.08 7.01 -33.91
CA GLN A 627 5.48 6.72 -34.19
C GLN A 627 5.94 5.49 -33.41
N TYR A 628 5.46 5.34 -32.16
CA TYR A 628 5.74 4.15 -31.36
C TYR A 628 5.09 2.89 -31.95
N ALA A 629 3.84 2.96 -32.40
CA ALA A 629 3.14 1.89 -33.09
C ALA A 629 3.89 1.43 -34.35
N ASP A 630 4.46 2.36 -35.11
CA ASP A 630 5.27 2.02 -36.28
C ASP A 630 6.57 1.28 -35.92
N ILE A 631 7.19 1.59 -34.78
CA ILE A 631 8.37 0.85 -34.28
C ILE A 631 7.98 -0.59 -33.94
N LEU A 632 6.80 -0.76 -33.34
CA LEU A 632 6.31 -2.07 -32.96
C LEU A 632 5.92 -2.89 -34.18
N TRP A 633 5.11 -2.34 -35.09
CA TRP A 633 4.43 -3.13 -36.12
C TRP A 633 4.90 -2.87 -37.54
N ALA A 634 5.34 -1.66 -37.90
CA ALA A 634 5.60 -1.29 -39.30
C ALA A 634 6.98 -1.77 -39.82
N ALA A 635 7.52 -2.85 -39.28
CA ALA A 635 8.77 -3.45 -39.75
C ALA A 635 8.55 -4.21 -41.08
N PRO A 636 9.44 -4.06 -42.07
CA PRO A 636 9.29 -4.75 -43.37
C PRO A 636 9.46 -6.27 -43.27
N ALA A 637 10.17 -6.73 -42.24
CA ALA A 637 10.41 -8.12 -41.88
C ALA A 637 10.49 -8.22 -40.34
N PRO A 638 10.20 -9.40 -39.75
CA PRO A 638 10.43 -9.59 -38.31
C PRO A 638 11.92 -9.45 -38.00
N PRO A 639 12.29 -9.00 -36.78
CA PRO A 639 13.69 -8.98 -36.40
C PRO A 639 14.27 -10.40 -36.44
N PRO A 640 15.55 -10.57 -36.80
CA PRO A 640 16.17 -11.90 -36.89
C PRO A 640 16.17 -12.64 -35.54
N VAL A 641 16.09 -11.89 -34.43
CA VAL A 641 15.90 -12.42 -33.07
C VAL A 641 14.84 -11.55 -32.37
N PRO A 642 13.83 -12.14 -31.70
CA PRO A 642 12.80 -11.37 -31.00
C PRO A 642 13.36 -10.62 -29.78
N MET A 643 12.85 -9.43 -29.49
CA MET A 643 13.31 -8.61 -28.36
C MET A 643 12.67 -9.06 -27.04
N LEU A 644 13.16 -10.16 -26.46
CA LEU A 644 12.67 -10.74 -25.21
C LEU A 644 13.63 -10.51 -24.04
N VAL A 645 13.12 -10.28 -22.84
CA VAL A 645 13.87 -10.15 -21.59
C VAL A 645 13.57 -11.32 -20.64
N SER A 646 14.51 -11.65 -19.76
CA SER A 646 14.31 -12.71 -18.76
C SER A 646 13.67 -12.14 -17.49
N THR A 647 12.58 -12.75 -17.03
CA THR A 647 11.95 -12.44 -15.71
C THR A 647 12.41 -13.38 -14.58
N ILE A 648 13.50 -14.14 -14.79
CA ILE A 648 13.97 -15.09 -13.76
C ILE A 648 14.46 -14.37 -12.49
N LYS A 649 15.07 -13.19 -12.62
CA LYS A 649 15.54 -12.41 -11.47
C LYS A 649 14.36 -12.00 -10.57
N VAL A 650 13.34 -11.35 -11.13
CA VAL A 650 12.16 -10.90 -10.38
C VAL A 650 11.42 -12.06 -9.70
N ARG A 651 11.34 -13.21 -10.36
CA ARG A 651 10.77 -14.44 -9.79
C ARG A 651 11.59 -15.00 -8.63
N ARG A 652 12.93 -15.02 -8.74
CA ARG A 652 13.82 -15.46 -7.64
C ARG A 652 13.78 -14.52 -6.44
N LEU A 653 13.52 -13.23 -6.68
CA LEU A 653 13.30 -12.25 -5.64
C LEU A 653 11.93 -12.42 -4.96
N GLY A 654 11.00 -13.21 -5.53
CA GLY A 654 9.73 -13.56 -4.90
C GLY A 654 8.51 -12.87 -5.48
N PHE A 655 8.65 -12.11 -6.58
CA PHE A 655 7.50 -11.55 -7.29
C PHE A 655 7.07 -12.48 -8.44
N ALA A 656 5.85 -13.02 -8.32
CA ALA A 656 5.35 -14.07 -9.21
C ALA A 656 4.02 -13.70 -9.89
N GLU A 657 3.52 -12.47 -9.72
CA GLU A 657 2.31 -12.03 -10.44
C GLU A 657 2.56 -12.07 -11.96
N CYS A 658 1.53 -12.49 -12.69
CA CYS A 658 1.49 -12.55 -14.14
C CYS A 658 0.12 -12.09 -14.64
N ILE A 659 0.08 -11.63 -15.89
CA ILE A 659 -1.12 -11.14 -16.56
C ILE A 659 -1.12 -11.68 -17.99
N ASP A 660 -2.27 -12.13 -18.50
CA ASP A 660 -2.40 -12.53 -19.90
C ASP A 660 -2.29 -11.28 -20.80
N SER A 661 -1.32 -11.28 -21.70
CA SER A 661 -1.02 -10.12 -22.53
C SER A 661 -2.15 -9.78 -23.50
N GLU A 662 -2.80 -10.76 -24.11
CA GLU A 662 -3.88 -10.48 -25.06
C GLU A 662 -5.14 -9.98 -24.34
N GLU A 663 -5.54 -10.63 -23.24
CA GLU A 663 -6.71 -10.21 -22.48
C GLU A 663 -6.52 -8.82 -21.89
N CYS A 664 -5.33 -8.50 -21.36
CA CYS A 664 -5.11 -7.19 -20.77
C CYS A 664 -5.19 -6.05 -21.81
N ILE A 665 -4.77 -6.27 -23.07
CA ILE A 665 -4.97 -5.27 -24.14
C ILE A 665 -6.46 -5.03 -24.34
N LEU A 666 -7.27 -6.09 -24.42
CA LEU A 666 -8.72 -5.97 -24.58
C LEU A 666 -9.37 -5.29 -23.37
N GLU A 667 -8.94 -5.61 -22.15
CA GLU A 667 -9.39 -4.94 -20.91
C GLU A 667 -9.09 -3.43 -20.95
N HIS A 668 -7.88 -3.02 -21.35
CA HIS A 668 -7.54 -1.60 -21.45
C HIS A 668 -8.33 -0.90 -22.56
N LEU A 669 -8.59 -1.55 -23.70
CA LEU A 669 -9.46 -1.01 -24.75
C LEU A 669 -10.90 -0.81 -24.23
N ARG A 670 -11.46 -1.80 -23.53
CA ARG A 670 -12.78 -1.71 -22.88
C ARG A 670 -12.80 -0.60 -21.83
N ALA A 671 -11.74 -0.45 -21.03
CA ALA A 671 -11.60 0.63 -20.08
C ALA A 671 -11.56 2.01 -20.76
N MET A 672 -10.84 2.14 -21.87
CA MET A 672 -10.83 3.38 -22.67
C MET A 672 -12.21 3.70 -23.27
N ARG A 673 -12.99 2.70 -23.68
CA ARG A 673 -14.40 2.89 -24.10
C ARG A 673 -15.30 3.31 -22.94
N ALA A 674 -15.19 2.66 -21.78
CA ALA A 674 -15.96 3.02 -20.59
C ALA A 674 -15.69 4.47 -20.13
N LEU A 675 -14.46 4.94 -20.34
CA LEU A 675 -14.07 6.32 -20.07
C LEU A 675 -14.49 7.30 -21.16
N ARG A 676 -15.04 6.81 -22.29
CA ARG A 676 -15.37 7.56 -23.51
C ARG A 676 -14.16 8.24 -24.15
N TYR A 677 -12.98 7.59 -24.10
CA TYR A 677 -11.84 7.99 -24.92
C TYR A 677 -11.86 7.32 -26.30
N LEU A 678 -12.50 6.15 -26.38
CA LEU A 678 -12.76 5.42 -27.61
C LEU A 678 -14.28 5.29 -27.81
N PRO A 679 -14.75 5.17 -29.06
CA PRO A 679 -16.15 4.93 -29.37
C PRO A 679 -16.66 3.59 -28.84
N ALA A 680 -17.97 3.52 -28.60
CA ALA A 680 -18.67 2.29 -28.23
C ALA A 680 -18.58 1.24 -29.35
N ARG A 681 -18.94 -0.01 -29.06
CA ARG A 681 -18.95 -1.10 -30.05
C ARG A 681 -19.87 -0.80 -31.23
#